data_AF-A0A6G7CKV5-F1
#
_entry.id   AF-A0A6G7CKV5-F1
#
_cell.length_a   1.000
_cell.length_b   1.000
_cell.length_c   1.000
_cell.angle_alpha   90.00
_cell.angle_beta   90.00
_cell.angle_gamma   90.00
#
_symmetry.space_group_name_H-M   'P 1'
#
loop_
_entity.id
_entity.type
_entity.pdbx_description
1 polymer ?
#
loop_
_entity_poly.entity_id
_entity_poly.type
_entity_poly.pdbx_seq_one_letter_code
_entity_poly.pdbx_strand_id
1 'polypeptide(L)'
;MNKSLANGLGIAAILYLSSASATALYDVTVSQDGSASYTSIQQAIDSAPDGEQPFVIYIKNGVYQEKLHITRPNIYLIGEDRDKTIITATTANSMKDENGKNFGTFGSRTVSIDALDFKARSLTIENGFDYPANQAKAKDDPTRQKGTQAVALLVSHNGDRAQFKDVNLVSYQDTLYLRAGRSYFDDSQISGTVDFIFGHGTALIENSDIVARYRDDVKEGEPLGYITAPATDIASPFGLVFKNCNLTKETNVPAGSYGLGRPWHPTTQFSDGRYADPNAIGHTAFINCQMDDHIYGWDKMSGKDINGEKIWFQPQDSRFWEHANQGKGATQSAERPQLNGSDIAKYTTQSILSNWQPDISLGEQSQLTGQVTHRSMVFPAAVSIKDSLGKVATTETDANGHYQLSIATMTPPLLVTVDDRSGNTCINSDTKRSICATAIVPEANNNQITIANVNPFSDLVVSSLADAENIDGPQVLAAKTRVPALSHQAWLKANSNFNNAFKNVVKAHGLNPNQLWDPVSYQEKYQPVMNELASQVIHNLGHNTKTGQLSKTFLADLAFRPIINLDTIPNYVLSDNQLATAANTVLNAKTRLFIVSDSTASNYPLDVYPRMGWGQAFASKFNNNDLTIVNAAQSGRSSRDFINGRWLSFVEPLVKPGDYLFIQFSHNDEKCDGAAKGRGPLDVGTLCTYPNSADGNPQFPQGQPEYSLQHSLERYLSFAKQHQLNPVMLTSLPRARTANNKAGTPVTSKQHVTAQNSNNGFRFFGDYTATVRQTAEANNVPLLDMQTRVIDMANESSRGEWQNIWLAVDPKQYPYYQGKTGSIDKPDVTHFQKQGAEAIADLVLKEIKAQKSLSKLSQVIAQ
;
A
#
# COMPACT_ATOMS: atom_id res chain seq x y z
N MET A 1 47.64 -61.59 -10.75
CA MET A 1 47.64 -62.17 -9.39
C MET A 1 47.13 -61.13 -8.41
N ASN A 2 46.01 -61.44 -7.75
CA ASN A 2 45.56 -61.06 -6.40
C ASN A 2 45.95 -59.73 -5.71
N LYS A 3 44.87 -59.07 -5.24
CA LYS A 3 44.62 -58.44 -3.91
C LYS A 3 45.31 -57.11 -3.55
N SER A 4 44.52 -56.03 -3.44
CA SER A 4 43.97 -55.56 -2.15
C SER A 4 42.86 -54.50 -2.30
N LEU A 5 41.69 -54.79 -1.72
CA LEU A 5 40.63 -53.88 -1.21
C LEU A 5 41.19 -53.04 -0.02
N ALA A 6 40.64 -51.94 0.48
CA ALA A 6 39.52 -51.04 0.20
C ALA A 6 39.65 -49.82 1.16
N ASN A 7 38.95 -48.73 0.81
CA ASN A 7 38.36 -47.66 1.64
C ASN A 7 38.77 -46.25 1.23
N GLY A 8 37.86 -45.58 0.52
CA GLY A 8 37.92 -44.17 0.18
C GLY A 8 36.53 -43.62 -0.15
N LEU A 9 35.81 -43.23 0.90
CA LEU A 9 34.83 -42.13 0.97
C LEU A 9 33.78 -42.03 -0.15
N GLY A 10 32.61 -42.66 0.09
CA GLY A 10 31.36 -42.21 -0.50
C GLY A 10 30.82 -40.98 0.25
N ILE A 11 30.87 -39.82 -0.38
CA ILE A 11 30.11 -38.63 0.05
C ILE A 11 28.71 -38.79 -0.56
N ALA A 12 27.75 -39.20 0.27
CA ALA A 12 26.34 -39.11 -0.07
C ALA A 12 25.94 -37.63 -0.09
N ALA A 13 25.57 -37.15 -1.28
CA ALA A 13 24.94 -35.85 -1.46
C ALA A 13 23.59 -35.85 -0.72
N ILE A 14 23.52 -35.14 0.40
CA ILE A 14 22.26 -34.82 1.07
C ILE A 14 21.56 -33.76 0.20
N LEU A 15 20.44 -34.18 -0.42
CA LEU A 15 19.50 -33.31 -1.09
C LEU A 15 18.95 -32.27 -0.09
N TYR A 16 19.39 -31.01 -0.24
CA TYR A 16 18.65 -29.87 0.30
C TYR A 16 17.44 -29.63 -0.61
N LEU A 17 16.32 -30.26 -0.29
CA LEU A 17 15.00 -29.79 -0.70
C LEU A 17 14.64 -28.62 0.21
N SER A 18 15.15 -27.42 -0.09
CA SER A 18 14.57 -26.19 0.46
C SER A 18 13.29 -25.90 -0.32
N SER A 19 12.17 -26.33 0.25
CA SER A 19 10.90 -25.69 -0.07
C SER A 19 11.00 -24.24 0.40
N ALA A 20 11.10 -23.32 -0.56
CA ALA A 20 10.96 -21.90 -0.29
C ALA A 20 9.49 -21.65 0.09
N SER A 21 9.17 -21.87 1.37
CA SER A 21 7.95 -21.32 1.96
C SER A 21 8.16 -19.83 2.10
N ALA A 22 7.23 -19.09 1.53
CA ALA A 22 7.41 -17.71 1.14
C ALA A 22 6.50 -16.86 2.05
N THR A 23 7.05 -15.85 2.73
CA THR A 23 6.37 -15.03 3.78
C THR A 23 5.82 -13.70 3.27
N ALA A 24 4.80 -13.11 3.91
CA ALA A 24 4.21 -11.78 3.65
C ALA A 24 5.03 -10.60 4.32
N LEU A 25 4.80 -9.29 4.02
CA LEU A 25 5.61 -8.12 4.46
C LEU A 25 5.50 -8.04 5.97
N TYR A 26 4.36 -8.57 6.40
CA TYR A 26 4.12 -9.33 7.61
C TYR A 26 4.02 -10.81 7.24
N ASP A 27 4.80 -11.71 7.82
CA ASP A 27 4.79 -13.14 7.52
C ASP A 27 3.39 -13.77 7.49
N VAL A 28 2.50 -13.36 8.42
CA VAL A 28 1.10 -13.83 8.51
C VAL A 28 0.14 -12.71 8.93
N THR A 29 -1.16 -12.91 8.67
CA THR A 29 -2.23 -11.96 9.04
C THR A 29 -3.26 -12.58 9.97
N VAL A 30 -3.87 -11.78 10.85
CA VAL A 30 -4.88 -12.23 11.82
C VAL A 30 -6.16 -11.39 11.70
N SER A 31 -7.33 -12.04 11.65
CA SER A 31 -8.65 -11.39 11.64
C SER A 31 -9.72 -12.27 12.27
N GLN A 32 -10.55 -11.71 13.15
CA GLN A 32 -11.61 -12.48 13.81
C GLN A 32 -12.72 -12.95 12.84
N ASP A 33 -12.91 -12.28 11.71
CA ASP A 33 -13.92 -12.61 10.70
C ASP A 33 -13.51 -13.74 9.74
N GLY A 34 -12.31 -14.30 9.91
CA GLY A 34 -11.77 -15.37 9.07
C GLY A 34 -11.27 -14.90 7.70
N SER A 35 -11.17 -13.60 7.45
CA SER A 35 -10.66 -13.03 6.18
C SER A 35 -9.12 -13.05 6.04
N ALA A 36 -8.40 -13.58 7.03
CA ALA A 36 -6.94 -13.58 7.14
C ALA A 36 -6.35 -14.99 7.34
N SER A 37 -5.03 -15.09 7.49
CA SER A 37 -4.31 -16.36 7.68
C SER A 37 -4.74 -17.10 8.96
N TYR A 38 -5.03 -16.37 10.04
CA TYR A 38 -5.45 -16.90 11.34
C TYR A 38 -6.59 -16.10 11.94
N THR A 39 -7.33 -16.71 12.86
CA THR A 39 -8.38 -16.04 13.66
C THR A 39 -7.92 -15.71 15.09
N SER A 40 -6.81 -16.31 15.55
CA SER A 40 -6.18 -16.07 16.86
C SER A 40 -4.74 -15.60 16.68
N ILE A 41 -4.33 -14.67 17.56
CA ILE A 41 -2.97 -14.13 17.57
C ILE A 41 -1.99 -15.18 18.10
N GLN A 42 -2.34 -15.92 19.17
CA GLN A 42 -1.45 -16.97 19.68
C GLN A 42 -1.21 -18.06 18.63
N GLN A 43 -2.24 -18.46 17.88
CA GLN A 43 -2.07 -19.42 16.78
C GLN A 43 -1.11 -18.91 15.69
N ALA A 44 -1.14 -17.62 15.38
CA ALA A 44 -0.21 -17.01 14.44
C ALA A 44 1.22 -17.00 14.99
N ILE A 45 1.41 -16.70 16.29
CA ILE A 45 2.71 -16.79 16.97
C ILE A 45 3.24 -18.23 16.94
N ASP A 46 2.40 -19.20 17.29
CA ASP A 46 2.76 -20.63 17.33
C ASP A 46 3.07 -21.20 15.93
N SER A 47 2.61 -20.54 14.87
CA SER A 47 2.93 -20.93 13.49
C SER A 47 4.31 -20.48 13.02
N ALA A 48 4.96 -19.59 13.75
CA ALA A 48 6.26 -19.06 13.38
C ALA A 48 7.33 -20.18 13.39
N PRO A 49 8.09 -20.37 12.30
CA PRO A 49 9.15 -21.38 12.25
C PRO A 49 10.20 -21.14 13.34
N ASP A 50 10.73 -22.21 13.93
CA ASP A 50 11.83 -22.12 14.89
C ASP A 50 13.02 -21.32 14.33
N GLY A 51 13.64 -20.48 15.16
CA GLY A 51 14.82 -19.71 14.81
C GLY A 51 14.75 -18.25 15.24
N GLU A 52 15.74 -17.46 14.82
CA GLU A 52 15.92 -16.06 15.19
C GLU A 52 15.55 -15.09 14.07
N GLN A 53 15.04 -15.57 12.94
CA GLN A 53 14.60 -14.68 11.87
C GLN A 53 13.34 -13.89 12.31
N PRO A 54 13.23 -12.60 11.96
CA PRO A 54 12.02 -11.81 12.16
C PRO A 54 10.78 -12.56 11.69
N PHE A 55 9.74 -12.57 12.52
CA PHE A 55 8.43 -13.08 12.16
C PHE A 55 7.38 -12.05 12.56
N VAL A 56 6.79 -11.45 11.54
CA VAL A 56 5.97 -10.25 11.63
C VAL A 56 4.51 -10.63 11.40
N ILE A 57 3.64 -10.22 12.31
CA ILE A 57 2.23 -10.61 12.35
C ILE A 57 1.39 -9.34 12.26
N TYR A 58 0.62 -9.20 11.19
CA TYR A 58 -0.35 -8.10 11.08
C TYR A 58 -1.71 -8.49 11.61
N ILE A 59 -2.28 -7.66 12.46
CA ILE A 59 -3.51 -7.94 13.21
C ILE A 59 -4.55 -6.90 12.81
N LYS A 60 -5.61 -7.32 12.13
CA LYS A 60 -6.71 -6.43 11.74
C LYS A 60 -7.43 -5.87 12.97
N ASN A 61 -8.25 -4.85 12.76
CA ASN A 61 -9.12 -4.32 13.81
C ASN A 61 -10.01 -5.43 14.41
N GLY A 62 -10.15 -5.43 15.73
CA GLY A 62 -10.88 -6.45 16.48
C GLY A 62 -10.53 -6.47 17.96
N VAL A 63 -11.37 -7.14 18.76
CA VAL A 63 -11.15 -7.36 20.19
C VAL A 63 -10.80 -8.83 20.42
N TYR A 64 -9.51 -9.10 20.56
CA TYR A 64 -8.92 -10.42 20.70
C TYR A 64 -8.87 -10.81 22.18
N GLN A 65 -9.84 -11.63 22.59
CA GLN A 65 -9.95 -12.17 23.95
C GLN A 65 -8.95 -13.33 24.15
N GLU A 66 -7.66 -12.99 24.30
CA GLU A 66 -6.56 -13.94 24.30
C GLU A 66 -5.52 -13.59 25.38
N LYS A 67 -4.95 -14.61 26.03
CA LYS A 67 -3.70 -14.47 26.78
C LYS A 67 -2.56 -14.92 25.89
N LEU A 68 -1.57 -14.05 25.70
CA LEU A 68 -0.42 -14.36 24.83
C LEU A 68 0.83 -14.70 25.63
N HIS A 69 1.53 -15.74 25.20
CA HIS A 69 2.84 -16.10 25.72
C HIS A 69 3.84 -16.20 24.57
N ILE A 70 4.77 -15.25 24.53
CA ILE A 70 5.77 -15.11 23.49
C ILE A 70 7.08 -15.68 24.05
N THR A 71 7.49 -16.83 23.55
CA THR A 71 8.76 -17.49 23.90
C THR A 71 9.74 -17.53 22.73
N ARG A 72 9.26 -17.29 21.50
CA ARG A 72 10.08 -17.20 20.30
C ARG A 72 10.70 -15.80 20.18
N PRO A 73 12.00 -15.67 19.93
CA PRO A 73 12.63 -14.37 19.67
C PRO A 73 12.15 -13.74 18.35
N ASN A 74 12.37 -12.44 18.19
CA ASN A 74 12.12 -11.70 16.96
C ASN A 74 10.66 -11.80 16.42
N ILE A 75 9.68 -11.88 17.32
CA ILE A 75 8.26 -11.70 16.97
C ILE A 75 7.95 -10.20 16.89
N TYR A 76 7.28 -9.77 15.82
CA TYR A 76 6.79 -8.40 15.67
C TYR A 76 5.28 -8.38 15.43
N LEU A 77 4.50 -7.87 16.38
CA LEU A 77 3.06 -7.65 16.23
C LEU A 77 2.76 -6.24 15.71
N ILE A 78 1.95 -6.13 14.66
CA ILE A 78 1.53 -4.84 14.09
C ILE A 78 0.00 -4.84 13.99
N GLY A 79 -0.66 -3.99 14.77
CA GLY A 79 -2.09 -3.76 14.63
C GLY A 79 -2.42 -2.79 13.49
N GLU A 80 -3.63 -2.91 12.96
CA GLU A 80 -4.18 -2.01 11.93
C GLU A 80 -4.42 -0.60 12.48
N ASP A 81 -4.83 -0.51 13.74
CA ASP A 81 -5.09 0.75 14.43
C ASP A 81 -4.95 0.55 15.94
N ARG A 82 -4.20 1.45 16.59
CA ARG A 82 -3.92 1.39 18.03
C ARG A 82 -5.18 1.23 18.87
N ASP A 83 -6.23 1.97 18.57
CA ASP A 83 -7.42 2.06 19.41
C ASP A 83 -8.48 1.00 19.05
N LYS A 84 -8.27 0.23 17.97
CA LYS A 84 -9.26 -0.76 17.47
C LYS A 84 -8.72 -2.18 17.36
N THR A 85 -7.40 -2.38 17.36
CA THR A 85 -6.78 -3.69 17.50
C THR A 85 -6.44 -3.93 18.96
N ILE A 86 -7.32 -4.61 19.69
CA ILE A 86 -7.27 -4.74 21.14
C ILE A 86 -7.00 -6.20 21.53
N ILE A 87 -5.92 -6.44 22.28
CA ILE A 87 -5.59 -7.72 22.89
C ILE A 87 -5.98 -7.64 24.36
N THR A 88 -6.91 -8.49 24.80
CA THR A 88 -7.51 -8.39 26.13
C THR A 88 -7.70 -9.76 26.77
N ALA A 89 -7.53 -9.80 28.08
CA ALA A 89 -7.94 -10.91 28.93
C ALA A 89 -8.34 -10.36 30.29
N THR A 90 -9.33 -10.99 30.93
CA THR A 90 -9.77 -10.59 32.28
C THR A 90 -9.12 -11.51 33.30
N THR A 91 -8.09 -11.05 34.00
CA THR A 91 -7.48 -11.83 35.08
C THR A 91 -6.90 -10.92 36.16
N ALA A 92 -7.36 -11.08 37.41
CA ALA A 92 -6.72 -10.48 38.58
C ALA A 92 -5.98 -11.57 39.40
N ASN A 93 -5.01 -11.18 40.23
CA ASN A 93 -4.19 -12.13 41.01
C ASN A 93 -5.00 -13.13 41.83
N SER A 94 -6.03 -12.68 42.56
CA SER A 94 -6.76 -13.59 43.46
C SER A 94 -7.80 -14.44 42.75
N MET A 95 -8.02 -14.21 41.44
CA MET A 95 -8.83 -15.12 40.64
C MET A 95 -8.17 -16.49 40.62
N LYS A 96 -9.01 -17.53 40.55
CA LYS A 96 -8.57 -18.92 40.58
C LYS A 96 -8.33 -19.42 39.16
N ASP A 97 -7.22 -20.12 38.96
CA ASP A 97 -6.99 -20.95 37.78
C ASP A 97 -7.83 -22.23 37.82
N GLU A 98 -7.72 -23.05 36.77
CA GLU A 98 -8.42 -24.33 36.64
C GLU A 98 -8.11 -25.34 37.78
N ASN A 99 -7.00 -25.14 38.49
CA ASN A 99 -6.57 -25.97 39.61
C ASN A 99 -6.95 -25.38 40.98
N GLY A 100 -7.72 -24.28 41.01
CA GLY A 100 -8.15 -23.60 42.24
C GLY A 100 -7.04 -22.76 42.91
N LYS A 101 -5.88 -22.58 42.26
CA LYS A 101 -4.79 -21.75 42.75
C LYS A 101 -4.99 -20.31 42.29
N ASN A 102 -4.55 -19.35 43.10
CA ASN A 102 -4.54 -17.95 42.66
C ASN A 102 -3.60 -17.79 41.46
N PHE A 103 -4.03 -17.06 40.43
CA PHE A 103 -3.15 -16.68 39.32
C PHE A 103 -1.88 -15.98 39.83
N GLY A 104 -2.01 -15.15 40.87
CA GLY A 104 -0.94 -14.27 41.31
C GLY A 104 -0.75 -13.11 40.32
N THR A 105 0.05 -12.11 40.70
CA THR A 105 0.30 -10.93 39.83
C THR A 105 0.94 -11.37 38.52
N PHE A 106 1.91 -12.29 38.57
CA PHE A 106 2.49 -12.91 37.37
C PHE A 106 1.44 -13.63 36.51
N GLY A 107 0.56 -14.45 37.10
CA GLY A 107 -0.48 -15.16 36.35
C GLY A 107 -1.52 -14.24 35.71
N SER A 108 -1.66 -13.01 36.22
CA SER A 108 -2.70 -12.06 35.80
C SER A 108 -2.47 -11.42 34.43
N ARG A 109 -1.23 -11.43 33.92
CA ARG A 109 -0.83 -10.84 32.63
C ARG A 109 -1.74 -11.22 31.45
N THR A 110 -2.13 -10.26 30.63
CA THR A 110 -2.72 -10.53 29.31
C THR A 110 -1.64 -10.99 28.34
N VAL A 111 -0.54 -10.25 28.22
CA VAL A 111 0.58 -10.58 27.33
C VAL A 111 1.85 -10.80 28.15
N SER A 112 2.58 -11.86 27.83
CA SER A 112 3.84 -12.25 28.47
C SER A 112 4.94 -12.38 27.44
N ILE A 113 5.92 -11.48 27.46
CA ILE A 113 7.12 -11.53 26.62
C ILE A 113 8.24 -12.21 27.39
N ASP A 114 8.56 -13.44 27.03
CA ASP A 114 9.66 -14.22 27.59
C ASP A 114 10.66 -14.62 26.50
N ALA A 115 11.03 -13.64 25.67
CA ALA A 115 11.90 -13.81 24.51
C ALA A 115 12.67 -12.52 24.18
N LEU A 116 13.73 -12.66 23.37
CA LEU A 116 14.54 -11.54 22.89
C LEU A 116 13.88 -10.83 21.70
N ASP A 117 14.14 -9.53 21.56
CA ASP A 117 13.86 -8.74 20.35
C ASP A 117 12.38 -8.72 19.92
N PHE A 118 11.46 -8.83 20.87
CA PHE A 118 10.03 -8.65 20.61
C PHE A 118 9.72 -7.20 20.21
N LYS A 119 8.80 -7.03 19.27
CA LYS A 119 8.28 -5.71 18.85
C LYS A 119 6.75 -5.71 18.85
N ALA A 120 6.14 -4.61 19.22
CA ALA A 120 4.70 -4.38 19.05
C ALA A 120 4.41 -2.94 18.60
N ARG A 121 3.44 -2.80 17.70
CA ARG A 121 3.03 -1.50 17.16
C ARG A 121 1.54 -1.39 16.88
N SER A 122 0.99 -0.18 17.07
CA SER A 122 -0.37 0.20 16.65
C SER A 122 -1.44 -0.76 17.13
N LEU A 123 -1.36 -1.12 18.41
CA LEU A 123 -2.33 -2.00 19.08
C LEU A 123 -2.51 -1.62 20.54
N THR A 124 -3.60 -2.08 21.14
CA THR A 124 -3.86 -1.98 22.57
C THR A 124 -3.64 -3.33 23.23
N ILE A 125 -2.92 -3.35 24.36
CA ILE A 125 -2.87 -4.48 25.28
C ILE A 125 -3.56 -4.04 26.56
N GLU A 126 -4.64 -4.73 26.92
CA GLU A 126 -5.39 -4.41 28.13
C GLU A 126 -5.59 -5.63 29.03
N ASN A 127 -5.75 -5.38 30.32
CA ASN A 127 -6.37 -6.34 31.22
C ASN A 127 -7.80 -5.90 31.50
N GLY A 128 -8.77 -6.73 31.11
CA GLY A 128 -10.19 -6.45 31.22
C GLY A 128 -10.75 -6.54 32.65
N PHE A 129 -9.91 -6.69 33.68
CA PHE A 129 -10.38 -6.69 35.07
C PHE A 129 -11.01 -5.36 35.48
N ASP A 130 -12.31 -5.39 35.71
CA ASP A 130 -13.09 -4.25 36.18
C ASP A 130 -12.82 -3.96 37.67
N TYR A 131 -11.75 -3.20 37.90
CA TYR A 131 -11.31 -2.81 39.23
C TYR A 131 -12.37 -1.98 39.97
N PRO A 132 -12.96 -0.90 39.40
CA PRO A 132 -13.98 -0.11 40.10
C PRO A 132 -15.19 -0.95 40.50
N ALA A 133 -15.72 -1.78 39.59
CA ALA A 133 -16.84 -2.65 39.92
C ALA A 133 -16.47 -3.66 41.01
N ASN A 134 -15.24 -4.19 41.02
CA ASN A 134 -14.77 -5.06 42.09
C ASN A 134 -14.72 -4.34 43.45
N GLN A 135 -14.26 -3.09 43.48
CA GLN A 135 -14.16 -2.32 44.72
C GLN A 135 -15.52 -1.88 45.27
N ALA A 136 -16.49 -1.62 44.39
CA ALA A 136 -17.87 -1.30 44.75
C ALA A 136 -18.61 -2.47 45.42
N LYS A 137 -18.16 -3.72 45.25
CA LYS A 137 -18.75 -4.89 45.92
C LYS A 137 -18.58 -4.81 47.44
N ALA A 138 -19.53 -5.37 48.18
CA ALA A 138 -19.44 -5.50 49.63
C ALA A 138 -18.17 -6.26 50.04
N LYS A 139 -17.58 -5.94 51.20
CA LYS A 139 -16.30 -6.55 51.64
C LYS A 139 -16.37 -8.06 51.85
N ASP A 140 -17.55 -8.55 52.15
CA ASP A 140 -17.92 -9.95 52.39
C ASP A 140 -18.54 -10.64 51.17
N ASP A 141 -18.68 -9.94 50.03
CA ASP A 141 -19.12 -10.55 48.77
C ASP A 141 -18.10 -11.64 48.34
N PRO A 142 -18.51 -12.91 48.19
CA PRO A 142 -17.61 -14.01 47.86
C PRO A 142 -16.96 -13.88 46.47
N THR A 143 -17.50 -13.04 45.59
CA THR A 143 -16.98 -12.77 44.25
C THR A 143 -15.99 -11.59 44.22
N ARG A 144 -15.86 -10.85 45.34
CA ARG A 144 -14.91 -9.74 45.46
C ARG A 144 -13.48 -10.27 45.50
N GLN A 145 -12.68 -9.83 44.55
CA GLN A 145 -11.25 -10.12 44.48
C GLN A 145 -10.50 -9.28 45.51
N LYS A 146 -9.73 -9.93 46.37
CA LYS A 146 -8.88 -9.28 47.37
C LYS A 146 -7.53 -8.86 46.78
N GLY A 147 -7.02 -9.64 45.82
CA GLY A 147 -5.87 -9.29 45.01
C GLY A 147 -6.35 -8.69 43.69
N THR A 148 -6.22 -7.37 43.56
CA THR A 148 -6.80 -6.55 42.50
C THR A 148 -5.83 -6.11 41.39
N GLN A 149 -4.55 -6.43 41.55
CA GLN A 149 -3.50 -6.42 40.52
C GLN A 149 -3.92 -7.24 39.31
N ALA A 150 -3.80 -6.63 38.14
CA ALA A 150 -4.25 -7.15 36.88
C ALA A 150 -3.31 -6.65 35.78
N VAL A 151 -2.24 -7.41 35.52
CA VAL A 151 -1.18 -7.02 34.59
C VAL A 151 -1.72 -7.05 33.15
N ALA A 152 -1.49 -5.99 32.38
CA ALA A 152 -1.75 -6.00 30.94
C ALA A 152 -0.55 -6.62 30.21
N LEU A 153 0.65 -6.09 30.47
CA LEU A 153 1.89 -6.52 29.83
C LEU A 153 2.96 -6.91 30.86
N LEU A 154 3.53 -8.10 30.69
CA LEU A 154 4.72 -8.56 31.40
C LEU A 154 5.89 -8.74 30.42
N VAL A 155 7.01 -8.06 30.68
CA VAL A 155 8.32 -8.46 30.16
C VAL A 155 8.98 -9.36 31.21
N SER A 156 9.08 -10.65 30.90
CA SER A 156 9.48 -11.73 31.80
C SER A 156 11.01 -11.85 31.89
N HIS A 157 11.50 -12.89 32.57
CA HIS A 157 12.92 -13.06 32.89
C HIS A 157 13.81 -13.20 31.65
N ASN A 158 13.31 -13.86 30.59
CA ASN A 158 14.05 -14.00 29.32
C ASN A 158 13.75 -12.86 28.33
N GLY A 159 12.92 -11.89 28.73
CA GLY A 159 12.59 -10.72 27.92
C GLY A 159 13.73 -9.71 27.93
N ASP A 160 14.29 -9.40 26.76
CA ASP A 160 15.27 -8.32 26.58
C ASP A 160 15.13 -7.72 25.17
N ARG A 161 15.42 -6.43 25.03
CA ARG A 161 15.27 -5.66 23.79
C ARG A 161 13.83 -5.63 23.25
N ALA A 162 12.85 -5.59 24.16
CA ALA A 162 11.44 -5.49 23.81
C ALA A 162 11.08 -4.04 23.41
N GLN A 163 10.43 -3.85 22.27
CA GLN A 163 10.12 -2.53 21.70
C GLN A 163 8.63 -2.34 21.48
N PHE A 164 8.12 -1.16 21.81
CA PHE A 164 6.71 -0.80 21.69
C PHE A 164 6.60 0.59 21.09
N LYS A 165 5.85 0.75 20.00
CA LYS A 165 5.58 2.05 19.39
C LYS A 165 4.09 2.23 19.12
N ASP A 166 3.50 3.36 19.48
CA ASP A 166 2.06 3.59 19.24
C ASP A 166 1.22 2.46 19.88
N VAL A 167 1.53 2.10 21.13
CA VAL A 167 0.84 1.05 21.88
C VAL A 167 0.10 1.64 23.07
N ASN A 168 -1.15 1.23 23.28
CA ASN A 168 -1.86 1.49 24.52
C ASN A 168 -1.68 0.31 25.48
N LEU A 169 -1.28 0.58 26.72
CA LEU A 169 -1.29 -0.38 27.83
C LEU A 169 -2.34 0.05 28.85
N VAL A 170 -3.36 -0.78 29.05
CA VAL A 170 -4.56 -0.39 29.82
C VAL A 170 -4.84 -1.40 30.93
N SER A 171 -4.86 -0.92 32.16
CA SER A 171 -5.40 -1.64 33.32
C SER A 171 -5.67 -0.63 34.45
N TYR A 172 -5.76 -1.11 35.68
CA TYR A 172 -5.82 -0.30 36.89
C TYR A 172 -4.59 -0.54 37.76
N GLN A 173 -4.51 -1.64 38.49
CA GLN A 173 -3.38 -1.91 39.37
C GLN A 173 -2.38 -2.84 38.66
N ASP A 174 -1.10 -2.48 38.74
CA ASP A 174 0.03 -3.23 38.17
C ASP A 174 -0.05 -3.39 36.63
N THR A 175 -0.42 -2.35 35.86
CA THR A 175 -0.62 -2.44 34.40
C THR A 175 0.58 -3.02 33.64
N LEU A 176 1.80 -2.53 33.88
CA LEU A 176 3.03 -2.89 33.18
C LEU A 176 4.07 -3.45 34.16
N TYR A 177 4.38 -4.75 34.00
CA TYR A 177 5.40 -5.42 34.80
C TYR A 177 6.68 -5.64 33.98
N LEU A 178 7.77 -4.98 34.37
CA LEU A 178 9.10 -5.09 33.75
C LEU A 178 10.02 -5.92 34.65
N ARG A 179 9.98 -7.24 34.52
CA ARG A 179 10.68 -8.14 35.44
C ARG A 179 12.18 -8.23 35.20
N ALA A 180 12.65 -8.11 33.96
CA ALA A 180 14.07 -8.17 33.60
C ALA A 180 14.33 -7.49 32.25
N GLY A 181 15.60 -7.48 31.85
CA GLY A 181 16.08 -7.01 30.55
C GLY A 181 15.80 -5.53 30.29
N ARG A 182 15.91 -5.17 29.01
CA ARG A 182 15.70 -3.82 28.49
C ARG A 182 14.40 -3.75 27.70
N SER A 183 13.67 -2.66 27.89
CA SER A 183 12.47 -2.34 27.11
C SER A 183 12.48 -0.90 26.64
N TYR A 184 11.88 -0.65 25.47
CA TYR A 184 11.77 0.68 24.87
C TYR A 184 10.32 0.94 24.46
N PHE A 185 9.76 2.04 24.92
CA PHE A 185 8.40 2.49 24.61
C PHE A 185 8.46 3.89 24.01
N ASP A 186 7.88 4.06 22.83
CA ASP A 186 7.87 5.32 22.08
C ASP A 186 6.45 5.64 21.59
N ASP A 187 6.08 6.92 21.58
CA ASP A 187 4.74 7.39 21.14
C ASP A 187 3.57 6.55 21.71
N SER A 188 3.67 6.09 22.95
CA SER A 188 2.74 5.11 23.55
C SER A 188 1.89 5.72 24.66
N GLN A 189 0.85 5.02 25.08
CA GLN A 189 0.02 5.41 26.22
C GLN A 189 0.01 4.31 27.28
N ILE A 190 0.24 4.65 28.54
CA ILE A 190 0.18 3.70 29.66
C ILE A 190 -0.76 4.26 30.72
N SER A 191 -1.82 3.51 31.06
CA SER A 191 -2.82 3.94 32.03
C SER A 191 -2.94 3.01 33.23
N GLY A 192 -3.16 3.59 34.40
CA GLY A 192 -3.38 2.82 35.63
C GLY A 192 -3.53 3.66 36.89
N THR A 193 -3.44 2.99 38.04
CA THR A 193 -3.70 3.52 39.37
C THR A 193 -2.53 3.24 40.31
N VAL A 194 -2.53 2.10 40.98
CA VAL A 194 -1.49 1.71 41.93
C VAL A 194 -0.40 0.95 41.19
N ASP A 195 0.84 1.42 41.33
CA ASP A 195 2.08 0.75 40.89
C ASP A 195 2.04 0.34 39.41
N PHE A 196 1.41 1.15 38.56
CA PHE A 196 1.03 0.66 37.24
C PHE A 196 2.20 0.53 36.26
N ILE A 197 3.39 1.01 36.62
CA ILE A 197 4.67 0.68 35.96
C ILE A 197 5.67 0.22 37.03
N PHE A 198 5.99 -1.07 37.07
CA PHE A 198 6.76 -1.63 38.17
C PHE A 198 7.71 -2.75 37.73
N GLY A 199 8.71 -3.05 38.57
CA GLY A 199 9.64 -4.16 38.33
C GLY A 199 11.13 -3.82 38.41
N HIS A 200 11.96 -4.81 38.07
CA HIS A 200 13.42 -4.72 38.17
C HIS A 200 14.09 -4.24 36.87
N GLY A 201 13.42 -4.39 35.73
CA GLY A 201 13.99 -4.18 34.41
C GLY A 201 14.38 -2.74 34.14
N THR A 202 15.19 -2.56 33.09
CA THR A 202 15.53 -1.24 32.56
C THR A 202 14.54 -0.88 31.47
N ALA A 203 13.87 0.27 31.58
CA ALA A 203 12.98 0.77 30.54
C ALA A 203 13.27 2.22 30.22
N LEU A 204 13.33 2.51 28.92
CA LEU A 204 13.21 3.88 28.41
C LEU A 204 11.81 4.04 27.84
N ILE A 205 11.04 4.94 28.44
CA ILE A 205 9.71 5.33 27.98
C ILE A 205 9.83 6.78 27.52
N GLU A 206 9.60 7.04 26.24
CA GLU A 206 9.72 8.39 25.69
C GLU A 206 8.57 8.78 24.77
N ASN A 207 8.36 10.10 24.64
CA ASN A 207 7.29 10.70 23.83
C ASN A 207 5.89 10.14 24.12
N SER A 208 5.66 9.68 25.36
CA SER A 208 4.51 8.86 25.71
C SER A 208 3.61 9.54 26.73
N ASP A 209 2.33 9.17 26.72
CA ASP A 209 1.32 9.63 27.68
C ASP A 209 1.19 8.63 28.83
N ILE A 210 1.37 9.12 30.05
CA ILE A 210 1.27 8.35 31.29
C ILE A 210 0.00 8.83 32.02
N VAL A 211 -1.04 8.01 32.02
CA VAL A 211 -2.41 8.41 32.37
C VAL A 211 -2.82 7.85 33.74
N ALA A 212 -2.93 8.74 34.73
CA ALA A 212 -3.48 8.42 36.04
C ALA A 212 -5.01 8.28 35.97
N ARG A 213 -5.55 7.14 36.41
CA ARG A 213 -7.00 6.84 36.36
C ARG A 213 -7.74 7.18 37.64
N TYR A 214 -9.03 7.45 37.56
CA TYR A 214 -9.84 7.76 38.73
C TYR A 214 -10.13 6.54 39.60
N ARG A 215 -10.27 6.78 40.91
CA ARG A 215 -10.53 5.80 41.96
C ARG A 215 -11.52 6.41 42.96
N ASP A 216 -12.73 5.86 43.01
CA ASP A 216 -13.81 6.34 43.88
C ASP A 216 -13.89 5.60 45.23
N ASP A 217 -13.13 4.52 45.39
CA ASP A 217 -13.07 3.70 46.60
C ASP A 217 -12.01 4.20 47.62
N VAL A 218 -11.31 5.29 47.30
CA VAL A 218 -10.29 5.91 48.15
C VAL A 218 -10.87 7.15 48.81
N LYS A 219 -10.57 7.34 50.10
CA LYS A 219 -11.04 8.51 50.85
C LYS A 219 -10.38 9.78 50.34
N GLU A 220 -11.10 10.89 50.40
CA GLU A 220 -10.55 12.21 50.11
C GLU A 220 -9.30 12.48 50.96
N GLY A 221 -8.24 12.97 50.31
CA GLY A 221 -6.94 13.25 50.94
C GLY A 221 -5.97 12.06 50.99
N GLU A 222 -6.40 10.84 50.66
CA GLU A 222 -5.50 9.69 50.51
C GLU A 222 -5.01 9.56 49.06
N PRO A 223 -3.78 9.05 48.82
CA PRO A 223 -3.28 8.81 47.48
C PRO A 223 -4.17 7.85 46.68
N LEU A 224 -4.56 8.23 45.47
CA LEU A 224 -5.30 7.37 44.54
C LEU A 224 -4.40 6.32 43.88
N GLY A 225 -3.10 6.60 43.78
CA GLY A 225 -2.16 5.71 43.13
C GLY A 225 -0.73 6.22 43.07
N TYR A 226 0.10 5.43 42.38
CA TYR A 226 1.53 5.65 42.20
C TYR A 226 1.88 5.30 40.76
N ILE A 227 2.55 6.21 40.06
CA ILE A 227 2.97 5.99 38.68
C ILE A 227 3.93 4.79 38.62
N THR A 228 4.99 4.82 39.44
CA THR A 228 6.01 3.76 39.43
C THR A 228 6.18 3.03 40.76
N ALA A 229 6.58 1.77 40.66
CA ALA A 229 7.07 0.98 41.80
C ALA A 229 8.33 0.17 41.39
N PRO A 230 9.49 0.85 41.21
CA PRO A 230 10.71 0.18 40.77
C PRO A 230 11.29 -0.70 41.88
N ALA A 231 11.84 -1.84 41.46
CA ALA A 231 12.60 -2.80 42.27
C ALA A 231 14.01 -3.02 41.70
N THR A 232 14.53 -2.05 40.95
CA THR A 232 15.84 -2.10 40.31
C THR A 232 16.93 -2.46 41.31
N ASP A 233 17.72 -3.49 40.99
CA ASP A 233 18.88 -3.86 41.81
C ASP A 233 19.88 -2.69 41.88
N ILE A 234 20.49 -2.47 43.05
CA ILE A 234 21.45 -1.39 43.26
C ILE A 234 22.66 -1.45 42.32
N ALA A 235 23.04 -2.64 41.84
CA ALA A 235 24.11 -2.83 40.87
C ALA A 235 23.72 -2.42 39.43
N SER A 236 22.43 -2.36 39.12
CA SER A 236 21.93 -1.94 37.81
C SER A 236 21.87 -0.40 37.75
N PRO A 237 22.58 0.28 36.82
CA PRO A 237 22.68 1.74 36.83
C PRO A 237 21.37 2.45 36.49
N PHE A 238 20.49 1.82 35.71
CA PHE A 238 19.21 2.39 35.26
C PHE A 238 18.06 1.41 35.49
N GLY A 239 16.94 1.94 35.96
CA GLY A 239 15.65 1.27 36.07
C GLY A 239 14.65 1.88 35.10
N LEU A 240 13.66 2.58 35.63
CA LEU A 240 12.56 3.17 34.86
C LEU A 240 12.87 4.62 34.49
N VAL A 241 13.13 4.92 33.21
CA VAL A 241 13.47 6.27 32.75
C VAL A 241 12.40 6.79 31.79
N PHE A 242 11.88 7.97 32.09
CA PHE A 242 10.87 8.67 31.30
C PHE A 242 11.47 9.93 30.68
N LYS A 243 11.33 10.10 29.36
CA LYS A 243 11.85 11.26 28.62
C LYS A 243 10.77 11.89 27.73
N ASN A 244 10.57 13.19 27.82
CA ASN A 244 9.61 13.91 26.96
C ASN A 244 8.17 13.36 27.07
N CYS A 245 7.78 12.84 28.24
CA CYS A 245 6.46 12.26 28.46
C CYS A 245 5.45 13.28 29.00
N ASN A 246 4.16 13.01 28.82
CA ASN A 246 3.09 13.75 29.49
C ASN A 246 2.48 12.89 30.60
N LEU A 247 2.61 13.34 31.85
CA LEU A 247 1.89 12.76 32.98
C LEU A 247 0.54 13.48 33.08
N THR A 248 -0.49 12.82 32.58
CA THR A 248 -1.87 13.31 32.49
C THR A 248 -2.78 12.50 33.40
N LYS A 249 -4.04 12.95 33.55
CA LYS A 249 -5.01 12.31 34.44
C LYS A 249 -6.39 12.25 33.80
N GLU A 250 -7.17 11.23 34.15
CA GLU A 250 -8.60 11.21 33.87
C GLU A 250 -9.32 12.37 34.58
N THR A 251 -10.44 12.82 34.03
CA THR A 251 -11.13 14.06 34.42
C THR A 251 -11.41 14.20 35.93
N ASN A 252 -11.73 13.09 36.61
CA ASN A 252 -12.12 13.11 38.02
C ASN A 252 -10.96 12.95 39.01
N VAL A 253 -9.72 12.83 38.52
CA VAL A 253 -8.53 12.69 39.39
C VAL A 253 -8.21 14.03 40.07
N PRO A 254 -8.22 14.11 41.42
CA PRO A 254 -7.93 15.35 42.14
C PRO A 254 -6.48 15.82 41.97
N ALA A 255 -6.22 17.08 42.34
CA ALA A 255 -4.85 17.57 42.48
C ALA A 255 -4.15 16.89 43.68
N GLY A 256 -2.84 16.70 43.61
CA GLY A 256 -2.02 16.14 44.68
C GLY A 256 -2.41 14.73 45.12
N SER A 257 -2.96 13.90 44.22
CA SER A 257 -3.49 12.57 44.56
C SER A 257 -2.67 11.39 44.03
N TYR A 258 -1.57 11.64 43.30
CA TYR A 258 -0.69 10.61 42.73
C TYR A 258 0.77 10.84 43.08
N GLY A 259 1.44 9.78 43.52
CA GLY A 259 2.89 9.77 43.68
C GLY A 259 3.59 9.43 42.36
N LEU A 260 4.71 10.09 42.06
CA LEU A 260 5.61 9.74 40.95
C LEU A 260 6.13 8.31 41.08
N GLY A 261 6.37 7.85 42.31
CA GLY A 261 6.71 6.47 42.57
C GLY A 261 6.98 6.17 44.03
N ARG A 262 7.11 4.87 44.33
CA ARG A 262 7.45 4.36 45.66
C ARG A 262 8.37 3.12 45.57
N PRO A 263 9.27 2.89 46.54
CA PRO A 263 10.32 1.89 46.39
C PRO A 263 9.82 0.48 46.68
N TRP A 264 9.64 -0.31 45.62
CA TRP A 264 9.23 -1.70 45.78
C TRP A 264 10.44 -2.58 46.09
N HIS A 265 10.47 -3.12 47.31
CA HIS A 265 11.38 -4.17 47.72
C HIS A 265 10.62 -5.51 47.71
N PRO A 266 10.72 -6.32 46.65
CA PRO A 266 9.93 -7.54 46.51
C PRO A 266 10.27 -8.53 47.63
N THR A 267 9.26 -9.29 48.07
CA THR A 267 9.52 -10.41 48.99
C THR A 267 10.25 -11.53 48.25
N THR A 268 11.53 -11.68 48.53
CA THR A 268 12.46 -12.59 47.88
C THR A 268 12.85 -13.72 48.84
N GLN A 269 13.11 -14.91 48.28
CA GLN A 269 13.65 -16.04 49.03
C GLN A 269 15.18 -15.94 49.02
N PHE A 270 15.77 -15.80 50.20
CA PHE A 270 17.21 -15.85 50.44
C PHE A 270 17.60 -17.14 51.17
N SER A 271 18.90 -17.36 51.38
CA SER A 271 19.42 -18.49 52.15
C SER A 271 19.04 -18.42 53.64
N ASP A 272 18.79 -17.23 54.15
CA ASP A 272 18.52 -16.93 55.56
C ASP A 272 17.05 -16.57 55.86
N GLY A 273 16.17 -16.55 54.85
CA GLY A 273 14.75 -16.30 55.05
C GLY A 273 14.01 -15.84 53.82
N ARG A 274 12.74 -15.47 53.99
CA ARG A 274 11.89 -14.90 52.94
C ARG A 274 11.37 -13.53 53.37
N TYR A 275 11.96 -12.47 52.81
CA TYR A 275 11.70 -11.09 53.24
C TYR A 275 11.92 -10.10 52.08
N ALA A 276 11.60 -8.83 52.30
CA ALA A 276 11.77 -7.75 51.31
C ALA A 276 13.25 -7.57 50.96
N ASP A 277 13.57 -7.64 49.67
CA ASP A 277 14.94 -7.61 49.17
C ASP A 277 15.65 -6.28 49.49
N PRO A 278 16.70 -6.25 50.32
CA PRO A 278 17.39 -5.02 50.69
C PRO A 278 18.18 -4.39 49.53
N ASN A 279 18.54 -5.17 48.49
CA ASN A 279 19.32 -4.69 47.36
C ASN A 279 18.45 -4.13 46.22
N ALA A 280 17.14 -4.33 46.28
CA ALA A 280 16.17 -3.78 45.33
C ALA A 280 15.90 -2.27 45.55
N ILE A 281 16.96 -1.46 45.51
CA ILE A 281 16.89 -0.01 45.67
C ILE A 281 16.47 0.62 44.32
N GLY A 282 15.17 0.70 44.12
CA GLY A 282 14.56 1.08 42.85
C GLY A 282 15.09 2.39 42.24
N HIS A 283 15.18 2.43 40.91
CA HIS A 283 15.56 3.60 40.13
C HIS A 283 14.39 4.09 39.27
N THR A 284 14.08 5.38 39.37
CA THR A 284 13.14 6.06 38.46
C THR A 284 13.64 7.46 38.17
N ALA A 285 13.59 7.88 36.90
CA ALA A 285 13.92 9.25 36.50
C ALA A 285 12.88 9.82 35.52
N PHE A 286 12.38 11.03 35.79
CA PHE A 286 11.53 11.80 34.87
C PHE A 286 12.30 13.00 34.32
N ILE A 287 12.49 13.05 33.00
CA ILE A 287 13.31 14.03 32.32
C ILE A 287 12.48 14.74 31.24
N ASN A 288 12.44 16.07 31.28
CA ASN A 288 11.71 16.91 30.32
C ASN A 288 10.23 16.49 30.17
N CYS A 289 9.60 16.04 31.26
CA CYS A 289 8.22 15.60 31.24
C CYS A 289 7.25 16.74 31.63
N GLN A 290 6.06 16.76 31.03
CA GLN A 290 4.97 17.65 31.41
C GLN A 290 4.10 16.97 32.47
N MET A 291 3.97 17.55 33.66
CA MET A 291 3.25 16.98 34.81
C MET A 291 2.02 17.80 35.17
N ASP A 292 0.83 17.19 35.13
CA ASP A 292 -0.40 17.82 35.62
C ASP A 292 -0.48 17.82 37.16
N ASP A 293 -1.42 18.58 37.74
CA ASP A 293 -1.50 18.91 39.17
C ASP A 293 -1.83 17.75 40.11
N HIS A 294 -2.20 16.57 39.59
CA HIS A 294 -2.39 15.35 40.39
C HIS A 294 -1.09 14.85 41.04
N ILE A 295 0.07 15.22 40.52
CA ILE A 295 1.36 14.75 41.05
C ILE A 295 1.75 15.50 42.32
N TYR A 296 1.96 14.79 43.44
CA TYR A 296 2.41 15.37 44.71
C TYR A 296 3.91 15.17 45.02
N GLY A 297 4.59 14.25 44.34
CA GLY A 297 6.00 13.92 44.61
C GLY A 297 6.23 12.42 44.79
N TRP A 298 7.20 12.03 45.61
CA TRP A 298 7.56 10.63 45.87
C TRP A 298 6.96 10.12 47.17
N ASP A 299 6.82 8.80 47.32
CA ASP A 299 6.24 8.20 48.53
C ASP A 299 7.02 6.96 49.00
N LYS A 300 6.79 6.56 50.24
CA LYS A 300 7.36 5.37 50.87
C LYS A 300 6.55 4.11 50.54
N MET A 301 7.17 2.95 50.70
CA MET A 301 6.49 1.66 50.60
C MET A 301 6.88 0.77 51.77
N SER A 302 5.93 -0.04 52.27
CA SER A 302 6.23 -0.98 53.34
C SER A 302 6.48 -2.39 52.81
N GLY A 303 7.39 -3.11 53.44
CA GLY A 303 7.62 -4.54 53.23
C GLY A 303 7.65 -5.32 54.56
N LYS A 304 8.20 -6.54 54.48
CA LYS A 304 8.48 -7.39 55.65
C LYS A 304 9.98 -7.61 55.75
N ASP A 305 10.56 -7.39 56.92
CA ASP A 305 11.99 -7.66 57.16
C ASP A 305 12.25 -9.15 57.38
N ILE A 306 13.52 -9.51 57.66
CA ILE A 306 13.95 -10.88 57.93
C ILE A 306 13.21 -11.54 59.11
N ASN A 307 12.69 -10.74 60.04
CA ASN A 307 11.94 -11.20 61.21
C ASN A 307 10.42 -11.25 60.97
N GLY A 308 9.95 -10.85 59.78
CA GLY A 308 8.52 -10.75 59.44
C GLY A 308 7.83 -9.50 59.99
N GLU A 309 8.59 -8.54 60.52
CA GLU A 309 8.09 -7.25 61.00
C GLU A 309 7.91 -6.26 59.85
N LYS A 310 7.07 -5.24 60.05
CA LYS A 310 6.82 -4.22 59.03
C LYS A 310 8.00 -3.25 58.97
N ILE A 311 8.65 -3.16 57.81
CA ILE A 311 9.70 -2.16 57.52
C ILE A 311 9.18 -1.15 56.50
N TRP A 312 9.64 0.10 56.58
CA TRP A 312 9.33 1.16 55.62
C TRP A 312 10.59 1.53 54.83
N PHE A 313 10.48 1.47 53.51
CA PHE A 313 11.51 1.95 52.58
C PHE A 313 11.13 3.36 52.13
N GLN A 314 12.07 4.29 52.26
CA GLN A 314 11.80 5.71 52.07
C GLN A 314 12.28 6.19 50.69
N PRO A 315 11.61 7.19 50.09
CA PRO A 315 12.01 7.72 48.80
C PRO A 315 13.42 8.33 48.81
N GLN A 316 13.87 8.95 49.92
CA GLN A 316 15.22 9.52 50.03
C GLN A 316 16.35 8.48 50.03
N ASP A 317 16.03 7.23 50.37
CA ASP A 317 16.99 6.10 50.34
C ASP A 317 16.95 5.38 48.98
N SER A 318 16.10 5.85 48.06
CA SER A 318 15.87 5.30 46.73
C SER A 318 16.54 6.15 45.65
N ARG A 319 16.58 5.65 44.40
CA ARG A 319 17.20 6.36 43.27
C ARG A 319 16.14 7.05 42.42
N PHE A 320 15.40 7.97 43.04
CA PHE A 320 14.34 8.75 42.39
C PHE A 320 14.85 10.11 41.97
N TRP A 321 14.58 10.49 40.73
CA TRP A 321 15.20 11.65 40.11
C TRP A 321 14.27 12.40 39.16
N GLU A 322 14.46 13.70 39.07
CA GLU A 322 13.77 14.57 38.13
C GLU A 322 14.74 15.50 37.42
N HIS A 323 14.42 15.95 36.21
CA HIS A 323 15.20 16.97 35.51
C HIS A 323 14.35 17.72 34.48
N ALA A 324 14.34 19.04 34.57
CA ALA A 324 13.66 19.93 33.60
C ALA A 324 12.19 19.58 33.33
N ASN A 325 11.49 18.99 34.31
CA ASN A 325 10.06 18.74 34.23
C ASN A 325 9.28 20.06 34.30
N GLN A 326 8.14 20.11 33.63
CA GLN A 326 7.28 21.29 33.51
C GLN A 326 5.84 20.97 33.94
N GLY A 327 5.01 21.99 34.10
CA GLY A 327 3.60 21.83 34.49
C GLY A 327 3.33 21.98 35.99
N LYS A 328 2.05 21.96 36.36
CA LYS A 328 1.60 22.25 37.73
C LYS A 328 2.09 21.21 38.75
N GLY A 329 2.27 19.96 38.32
CA GLY A 329 2.78 18.88 39.16
C GLY A 329 4.31 18.85 39.28
N ALA A 330 5.05 19.69 38.54
CA ALA A 330 6.51 19.74 38.55
C ALA A 330 7.05 20.73 39.59
N THR A 331 6.77 20.48 40.87
CA THR A 331 7.28 21.29 41.98
C THR A 331 8.72 20.88 42.35
N GLN A 332 9.51 21.83 42.88
CA GLN A 332 10.86 21.56 43.37
C GLN A 332 10.90 21.64 44.90
N SER A 333 11.46 20.62 45.55
CA SER A 333 11.71 20.58 46.99
C SER A 333 12.88 19.64 47.31
N ALA A 334 13.31 19.61 48.57
CA ALA A 334 14.38 18.69 49.01
C ALA A 334 13.97 17.21 48.86
N GLU A 335 12.67 16.93 48.96
CA GLU A 335 12.05 15.61 48.82
C GLU A 335 11.87 15.21 47.34
N ARG A 336 12.18 16.12 46.39
CA ARG A 336 12.11 15.92 44.94
C ARG A 336 13.46 16.19 44.28
N PRO A 337 14.45 15.32 44.52
CA PRO A 337 15.83 15.55 44.10
C PRO A 337 15.96 15.66 42.57
N GLN A 338 16.77 16.62 42.14
CA GLN A 338 16.99 16.93 40.72
C GLN A 338 18.35 16.40 40.24
N LEU A 339 18.43 15.90 39.01
CA LEU A 339 19.71 15.60 38.36
C LEU A 339 20.44 16.90 38.02
N ASN A 340 21.71 16.98 38.39
CA ASN A 340 22.59 18.09 37.99
C ASN A 340 23.10 17.93 36.54
N GLY A 341 23.77 18.96 36.02
CA GLY A 341 24.28 18.99 34.64
C GLY A 341 25.26 17.87 34.29
N SER A 342 26.10 17.41 35.22
CA SER A 342 27.02 16.30 34.98
C SER A 342 26.34 14.93 35.03
N ASP A 343 25.28 14.77 35.82
CA ASP A 343 24.55 13.52 35.95
C ASP A 343 23.57 13.33 34.80
N ILE A 344 22.86 14.38 34.37
CA ILE A 344 21.95 14.29 33.21
C ILE A 344 22.68 13.92 31.92
N ALA A 345 23.95 14.31 31.76
CA ALA A 345 24.78 13.93 30.61
C ALA A 345 24.95 12.39 30.47
N LYS A 346 24.70 11.62 31.54
CA LYS A 346 24.72 10.15 31.54
C LYS A 346 23.42 9.53 31.04
N TYR A 347 22.32 10.29 30.93
CA TYR A 347 20.98 9.81 30.52
C TYR A 347 20.78 9.86 29.00
N THR A 348 21.77 9.37 28.25
CA THR A 348 21.65 9.13 26.81
C THR A 348 20.91 7.82 26.54
N THR A 349 20.27 7.69 25.38
CA THR A 349 19.63 6.43 24.96
C THR A 349 20.63 5.28 24.97
N GLN A 350 21.85 5.52 24.50
CA GLN A 350 22.96 4.56 24.52
C GLN A 350 23.28 4.10 25.93
N SER A 351 23.37 5.01 26.90
CA SER A 351 23.72 4.65 28.29
C SER A 351 22.58 3.89 28.98
N ILE A 352 21.33 4.34 28.82
CA ILE A 352 20.16 3.72 29.45
C ILE A 352 19.94 2.30 28.91
N LEU A 353 20.08 2.11 27.60
CA LEU A 353 19.84 0.83 26.94
C LEU A 353 21.10 -0.02 26.77
N SER A 354 22.20 0.33 27.44
CA SER A 354 23.47 -0.41 27.38
C SER A 354 23.93 -0.67 25.92
N ASN A 355 23.99 0.42 25.14
CA ASN A 355 24.34 0.50 23.71
C ASN A 355 23.38 -0.18 22.73
N TRP A 356 22.30 -0.80 23.21
CA TRP A 356 21.24 -1.25 22.31
C TRP A 356 20.57 -0.05 21.63
N GLN A 357 20.39 -0.14 20.31
CA GLN A 357 19.70 0.86 19.50
C GLN A 357 18.35 0.28 19.06
N PRO A 358 17.24 0.70 19.68
CA PRO A 358 15.91 0.41 19.17
C PRO A 358 15.78 0.87 17.71
N ASP A 359 15.09 0.07 16.90
CA ASP A 359 14.90 0.25 15.46
C ASP A 359 13.42 0.29 15.07
N ILE A 360 12.51 0.25 16.05
CA ILE A 360 11.06 0.45 15.83
C ILE A 360 10.73 1.90 15.38
N SER A 361 11.65 2.82 15.65
CA SER A 361 11.62 4.23 15.23
C SER A 361 12.90 4.61 14.53
N LEU A 362 12.78 5.47 13.51
CA LEU A 362 13.93 6.04 12.81
C LEU A 362 14.51 7.22 13.57
N GLY A 363 15.83 7.18 13.82
CA GLY A 363 16.57 8.21 14.53
C GLY A 363 16.77 9.49 13.71
N GLU A 364 17.29 10.53 14.37
CA GLU A 364 17.41 11.88 13.82
C GLU A 364 18.24 11.97 12.53
N GLN A 365 19.21 11.08 12.36
CA GLN A 365 20.08 11.05 11.18
C GLN A 365 19.48 10.24 10.01
N SER A 366 18.29 9.67 10.16
CA SER A 366 17.62 8.94 9.08
C SER A 366 17.15 9.88 7.98
N GLN A 367 17.64 9.61 6.77
CA GLN A 367 17.33 10.38 5.56
C GLN A 367 16.81 9.43 4.47
N LEU A 368 15.91 9.93 3.65
CA LEU A 368 15.48 9.26 2.43
C LEU A 368 15.93 10.09 1.23
N THR A 369 16.54 9.42 0.26
CA THR A 369 16.99 10.02 -1.00
C THR A 369 16.57 9.17 -2.17
N GLY A 370 16.34 9.77 -3.33
CA GLY A 370 16.04 9.02 -4.53
C GLY A 370 16.08 9.86 -5.79
N GLN A 371 16.05 9.18 -6.93
CA GLN A 371 15.85 9.79 -8.23
C GLN A 371 14.51 9.36 -8.82
N VAL A 372 13.73 10.34 -9.27
CA VAL A 372 12.54 10.13 -10.08
C VAL A 372 12.98 10.00 -11.54
N THR A 373 12.72 8.85 -12.14
CA THR A 373 13.08 8.57 -13.53
C THR A 373 11.83 8.25 -14.34
N HIS A 374 11.47 9.10 -15.28
CA HIS A 374 10.28 8.91 -16.11
C HIS A 374 10.39 9.64 -17.45
N ARG A 375 9.95 9.00 -18.54
CA ARG A 375 10.05 9.52 -19.93
C ARG A 375 9.43 10.91 -20.12
N SER A 376 8.28 11.14 -19.50
CA SER A 376 7.42 12.29 -19.81
C SER A 376 7.06 13.17 -18.61
N MET A 377 7.61 12.88 -17.42
CA MET A 377 7.34 13.73 -16.24
C MET A 377 8.03 15.07 -16.42
N VAL A 378 7.42 16.11 -15.87
CA VAL A 378 8.01 17.44 -15.78
C VAL A 378 8.57 17.62 -14.37
N PHE A 379 9.75 18.23 -14.26
CA PHE A 379 10.39 18.54 -13.00
C PHE A 379 10.51 20.07 -12.79
N PRO A 380 10.47 20.58 -11.55
CA PRO A 380 10.40 19.85 -10.28
C PRO A 380 9.02 19.20 -10.05
N ALA A 381 9.02 17.97 -9.53
CA ALA A 381 7.80 17.22 -9.18
C ALA A 381 7.60 17.21 -7.66
N ALA A 382 6.34 17.20 -7.22
CA ALA A 382 6.00 17.00 -5.81
C ALA A 382 6.33 15.57 -5.39
N VAL A 383 6.97 15.41 -4.24
CA VAL A 383 7.23 14.11 -3.61
C VAL A 383 6.58 14.08 -2.23
N SER A 384 5.80 13.05 -1.94
CA SER A 384 5.17 12.83 -0.65
C SER A 384 5.47 11.41 -0.16
N ILE A 385 5.96 11.30 1.07
CA ILE A 385 6.30 10.05 1.74
C ILE A 385 5.29 9.88 2.86
N LYS A 386 4.54 8.78 2.80
CA LYS A 386 3.58 8.38 3.84
C LYS A 386 4.08 7.15 4.55
N ASP A 387 4.17 7.19 5.86
CA ASP A 387 4.53 6.03 6.65
C ASP A 387 3.31 5.18 7.01
N SER A 388 3.56 4.07 7.69
CA SER A 388 2.51 3.13 8.07
C SER A 388 1.60 3.61 9.21
N LEU A 389 1.96 4.68 9.92
CA LEU A 389 1.10 5.34 10.91
C LEU A 389 0.26 6.48 10.28
N GLY A 390 0.52 6.81 9.02
CA GLY A 390 -0.14 7.88 8.27
C GLY A 390 0.56 9.23 8.37
N LYS A 391 1.75 9.30 8.98
CA LYS A 391 2.59 10.50 8.98
C LYS A 391 3.05 10.77 7.56
N VAL A 392 2.95 12.04 7.16
CA VAL A 392 3.32 12.50 5.82
C VAL A 392 4.47 13.49 5.93
N ALA A 393 5.51 13.28 5.12
CA ALA A 393 6.57 14.24 4.88
C ALA A 393 6.64 14.54 3.38
N THR A 394 6.87 15.80 3.01
CA THR A 394 6.84 16.24 1.62
C THR A 394 8.11 16.97 1.24
N THR A 395 8.54 16.82 0.00
CA THR A 395 9.64 17.58 -0.62
C THR A 395 9.34 17.75 -2.11
N GLU A 396 10.25 18.34 -2.86
CA GLU A 396 10.19 18.42 -4.32
C GLU A 396 11.47 17.85 -4.91
N THR A 397 11.38 17.36 -6.14
CA THR A 397 12.59 17.02 -6.89
C THR A 397 13.33 18.27 -7.32
N ASP A 398 14.63 18.15 -7.57
CA ASP A 398 15.36 19.10 -8.40
C ASP A 398 14.97 18.97 -9.88
N ALA A 399 15.61 19.77 -10.75
CA ALA A 399 15.36 19.74 -12.19
C ALA A 399 15.77 18.42 -12.89
N ASN A 400 16.57 17.58 -12.22
CA ASN A 400 17.04 16.28 -12.70
C ASN A 400 16.27 15.11 -12.06
N GLY A 401 15.23 15.40 -11.27
CA GLY A 401 14.40 14.40 -10.61
C GLY A 401 14.95 13.90 -9.27
N HIS A 402 16.06 14.43 -8.74
CA HIS A 402 16.59 14.01 -7.43
C HIS A 402 15.83 14.65 -6.29
N TYR A 403 15.63 13.93 -5.19
CA TYR A 403 15.01 14.47 -4.00
C TYR A 403 15.66 13.87 -2.74
N GLN A 404 15.58 14.63 -1.65
CA GLN A 404 16.02 14.18 -0.33
C GLN A 404 15.14 14.82 0.75
N LEU A 405 14.91 14.10 1.84
CA LEU A 405 14.29 14.62 3.05
C LEU A 405 14.68 13.80 4.29
N SER A 406 14.48 14.38 5.47
CA SER A 406 14.51 13.62 6.71
C SER A 406 13.28 12.70 6.81
N ILE A 407 13.52 11.47 7.22
CA ILE A 407 12.49 10.50 7.61
C ILE A 407 12.61 10.15 9.11
N ALA A 408 13.30 11.00 9.87
CA ALA A 408 13.35 10.88 11.32
C ALA A 408 11.93 10.79 11.88
N THR A 409 11.72 9.95 12.89
CA THR A 409 10.43 9.71 13.55
C THR A 409 9.32 9.10 12.67
N MET A 410 9.61 8.70 11.42
CA MET A 410 8.67 7.94 10.59
C MET A 410 8.76 6.43 10.88
N THR A 411 7.70 5.69 10.52
CA THR A 411 7.61 4.24 10.75
C THR A 411 7.36 3.45 9.46
N PRO A 412 8.36 2.68 8.97
CA PRO A 412 8.21 1.83 7.80
C PRO A 412 7.04 0.81 7.90
N PRO A 413 6.47 0.36 6.75
CA PRO A 413 6.87 0.71 5.39
C PRO A 413 6.56 2.17 5.01
N LEU A 414 7.35 2.73 4.10
CA LEU A 414 7.19 4.09 3.57
C LEU A 414 6.69 4.03 2.12
N LEU A 415 5.52 4.59 1.86
CA LEU A 415 4.97 4.78 0.52
C LEU A 415 5.40 6.13 -0.02
N VAL A 416 6.24 6.12 -1.06
CA VAL A 416 6.66 7.32 -1.79
C VAL A 416 5.72 7.53 -2.97
N THR A 417 5.26 8.76 -3.13
CA THR A 417 4.35 9.19 -4.19
C THR A 417 4.92 10.41 -4.88
N VAL A 418 4.87 10.44 -6.21
CA VAL A 418 5.36 11.55 -7.03
C VAL A 418 4.22 12.05 -7.91
N ASP A 419 4.04 13.37 -7.96
CA ASP A 419 3.08 14.08 -8.80
C ASP A 419 3.82 15.21 -9.56
N ASP A 420 3.86 15.14 -10.89
CA ASP A 420 4.51 16.15 -11.72
C ASP A 420 3.73 17.47 -11.84
N ARG A 421 2.55 17.57 -11.20
CA ARG A 421 1.64 18.71 -11.16
C ARG A 421 1.22 19.22 -12.54
N SER A 422 1.35 18.41 -13.59
CA SER A 422 1.03 18.85 -14.94
C SER A 422 -0.48 18.73 -15.26
N GLY A 423 -1.29 18.26 -14.31
CA GLY A 423 -2.75 18.25 -14.34
C GLY A 423 -3.36 18.49 -12.97
N ASN A 424 -4.64 18.13 -12.80
CA ASN A 424 -5.42 18.49 -11.61
C ASN A 424 -5.37 17.45 -10.49
N THR A 425 -5.06 16.20 -10.80
CA THR A 425 -5.17 15.06 -9.87
C THR A 425 -4.39 13.86 -10.39
N CYS A 426 -4.00 12.95 -9.50
CA CYS A 426 -3.48 11.63 -9.84
C CYS A 426 -4.56 10.55 -10.00
N ILE A 427 -5.82 10.82 -9.61
CA ILE A 427 -6.85 9.77 -9.43
C ILE A 427 -7.95 9.85 -10.48
N ASN A 428 -8.51 11.03 -10.74
CA ASN A 428 -9.68 11.15 -11.62
C ASN A 428 -9.26 11.46 -13.06
N SER A 429 -10.06 10.98 -14.02
CA SER A 429 -9.86 11.20 -15.47
C SER A 429 -10.99 11.98 -16.14
N ASP A 430 -11.89 12.58 -15.34
CA ASP A 430 -12.87 13.57 -15.79
C ASP A 430 -12.21 14.88 -16.24
N THR A 431 -10.99 15.17 -15.76
CA THR A 431 -10.15 16.29 -16.18
C THR A 431 -8.73 15.84 -16.52
N LYS A 432 -7.91 16.75 -17.06
CA LYS A 432 -6.50 16.43 -17.38
C LYS A 432 -5.76 16.02 -16.12
N ARG A 433 -5.33 14.76 -16.08
CA ARG A 433 -4.59 14.15 -14.96
C ARG A 433 -3.17 14.68 -14.88
N SER A 434 -2.48 14.56 -13.74
CA SER A 434 -1.01 14.62 -13.67
C SER A 434 -0.36 13.31 -14.12
N ILE A 435 0.96 13.30 -14.33
CA ILE A 435 1.73 12.06 -14.39
C ILE A 435 2.19 11.76 -12.96
N CYS A 436 1.85 10.58 -12.47
CA CYS A 436 2.13 10.17 -11.10
C CYS A 436 2.72 8.77 -11.07
N ALA A 437 3.62 8.52 -10.12
CA ALA A 437 4.24 7.22 -9.90
C ALA A 437 4.49 7.01 -8.40
N THR A 438 4.60 5.75 -8.00
CA THR A 438 4.78 5.35 -6.60
C THR A 438 5.96 4.39 -6.43
N ALA A 439 6.44 4.30 -5.20
CA ALA A 439 7.39 3.29 -4.75
C ALA A 439 7.07 2.93 -3.29
N ILE A 440 7.39 1.70 -2.89
CA ILE A 440 7.26 1.25 -1.50
C ILE A 440 8.65 0.90 -0.97
N VAL A 441 8.96 1.38 0.23
CA VAL A 441 10.18 1.09 0.97
C VAL A 441 9.77 0.25 2.20
N PRO A 442 9.92 -1.09 2.17
CA PRO A 442 9.49 -1.95 3.25
C PRO A 442 10.19 -1.66 4.59
N GLU A 443 11.51 -1.42 4.51
CA GLU A 443 12.39 -1.13 5.64
C GLU A 443 13.29 0.05 5.31
N ALA A 444 13.68 0.82 6.32
CA ALA A 444 14.55 1.97 6.18
C ALA A 444 15.77 1.85 7.10
N ASN A 445 16.91 2.41 6.68
CA ASN A 445 18.15 2.37 7.44
C ASN A 445 18.09 3.38 8.60
N ASN A 446 18.16 2.88 9.84
CA ASN A 446 18.14 3.71 11.04
C ASN A 446 19.43 4.55 11.16
N ASN A 447 19.31 5.85 11.41
CA ASN A 447 20.40 6.83 11.47
C ASN A 447 21.33 6.85 10.24
N GLN A 448 20.78 6.51 9.07
CA GLN A 448 21.51 6.41 7.81
C GLN A 448 20.64 6.85 6.63
N ILE A 449 21.25 6.86 5.44
CA ILE A 449 20.56 7.15 4.18
C ILE A 449 19.85 5.90 3.68
N THR A 450 18.58 6.05 3.32
CA THR A 450 17.74 5.05 2.65
C THR A 450 17.50 5.50 1.21
N ILE A 451 17.69 4.60 0.24
CA ILE A 451 17.46 4.87 -1.19
C ILE A 451 16.00 4.49 -1.54
N ALA A 452 15.31 5.39 -2.23
CA ALA A 452 13.95 5.19 -2.70
C ALA A 452 13.75 5.80 -4.10
N ASN A 453 14.21 5.12 -5.14
CA ASN A 453 13.98 5.58 -6.51
C ASN A 453 12.51 5.39 -6.91
N VAL A 454 11.99 6.32 -7.71
CA VAL A 454 10.62 6.26 -8.24
C VAL A 454 10.66 6.25 -9.76
N ASN A 455 10.04 5.24 -10.37
CA ASN A 455 10.05 5.06 -11.81
C ASN A 455 8.83 4.21 -12.26
N PRO A 456 8.58 4.05 -13.57
CA PRO A 456 7.49 3.21 -14.07
C PRO A 456 7.43 1.79 -13.48
N PHE A 457 8.58 1.23 -13.11
CA PHE A 457 8.70 -0.14 -12.63
C PHE A 457 8.46 -0.26 -11.13
N SER A 458 8.86 0.74 -10.34
CA SER A 458 8.48 0.81 -8.93
C SER A 458 6.95 0.96 -8.79
N ASP A 459 6.31 1.76 -9.65
CA ASP A 459 4.85 1.92 -9.65
C ASP A 459 4.15 0.61 -10.04
N LEU A 460 4.72 -0.15 -10.97
CA LEU A 460 4.23 -1.49 -11.32
C LEU A 460 4.27 -2.46 -10.15
N VAL A 461 5.35 -2.44 -9.34
CA VAL A 461 5.43 -3.26 -8.11
C VAL A 461 4.34 -2.86 -7.13
N VAL A 462 4.17 -1.55 -6.88
CA VAL A 462 3.10 -1.05 -5.98
C VAL A 462 1.71 -1.39 -6.52
N SER A 463 1.52 -1.38 -7.84
CA SER A 463 0.25 -1.79 -8.46
C SER A 463 -0.09 -3.25 -8.20
N SER A 464 0.89 -4.16 -8.23
CA SER A 464 0.65 -5.56 -7.89
C SER A 464 0.36 -5.77 -6.40
N LEU A 465 0.97 -4.96 -5.52
CA LEU A 465 0.63 -4.95 -4.09
C LEU A 465 -0.80 -4.47 -3.87
N ALA A 466 -1.19 -3.37 -4.52
CA ALA A 466 -2.54 -2.85 -4.45
C ALA A 466 -3.57 -3.91 -4.88
N ASP A 467 -3.31 -4.62 -5.99
CA ASP A 467 -4.22 -5.67 -6.47
C ASP A 467 -4.35 -6.83 -5.49
N ALA A 468 -3.24 -7.26 -4.85
CA ALA A 468 -3.25 -8.32 -3.84
C ALA A 468 -4.15 -7.98 -2.65
N GLU A 469 -4.28 -6.69 -2.33
CA GLU A 469 -5.14 -6.18 -1.27
C GLU A 469 -6.52 -5.70 -1.77
N ASN A 470 -6.92 -6.05 -3.00
CA ASN A 470 -8.17 -5.61 -3.65
C ASN A 470 -8.33 -4.09 -3.73
N ILE A 471 -7.23 -3.37 -3.90
CA ILE A 471 -7.20 -1.93 -4.12
C ILE A 471 -6.99 -1.68 -5.62
N ASP A 472 -7.83 -0.83 -6.22
CA ASP A 472 -7.92 -0.67 -7.68
C ASP A 472 -6.56 -0.36 -8.35
N GLY A 473 -5.65 0.33 -7.66
CA GLY A 473 -4.31 0.60 -8.17
C GLY A 473 -3.45 1.43 -7.21
N PRO A 474 -2.21 1.76 -7.62
CA PRO A 474 -1.21 2.40 -6.75
C PRO A 474 -1.66 3.78 -6.26
N GLN A 475 -2.40 4.55 -7.07
CA GLN A 475 -2.87 5.88 -6.68
C GLN A 475 -4.08 5.85 -5.74
N VAL A 476 -4.89 4.79 -5.80
CA VAL A 476 -5.97 4.57 -4.83
C VAL A 476 -5.38 4.10 -3.49
N LEU A 477 -4.30 3.30 -3.52
CA LEU A 477 -3.51 2.96 -2.34
C LEU A 477 -2.89 4.21 -1.71
N ALA A 478 -2.25 5.07 -2.52
CA ALA A 478 -1.67 6.34 -2.08
C ALA A 478 -2.67 7.29 -1.41
N ALA A 479 -3.94 7.25 -1.84
CA ALA A 479 -5.01 8.06 -1.28
C ALA A 479 -5.51 7.60 0.10
N LYS A 480 -5.17 6.38 0.55
CA LYS A 480 -5.55 5.88 1.89
C LYS A 480 -4.92 6.73 2.99
N THR A 481 -5.56 6.85 4.15
CA THR A 481 -5.03 7.64 5.27
C THR A 481 -3.76 7.03 5.88
N ARG A 482 -3.64 5.69 5.86
CA ARG A 482 -2.44 4.94 6.28
C ARG A 482 -2.06 3.92 5.20
N VAL A 483 -0.80 3.50 5.20
CA VAL A 483 -0.39 2.33 4.40
C VAL A 483 -1.04 1.09 5.03
N PRO A 484 -1.99 0.42 4.36
CA PRO A 484 -2.62 -0.79 4.89
C PRO A 484 -1.59 -1.92 4.95
N ALA A 485 -1.97 -3.06 5.54
CA ALA A 485 -1.17 -4.24 5.38
C ALA A 485 -1.03 -4.62 3.91
N LEU A 486 0.22 -4.72 3.43
CA LEU A 486 0.55 -5.24 2.12
C LEU A 486 1.21 -6.63 2.27
N SER A 487 0.86 -7.57 1.41
CA SER A 487 1.52 -8.88 1.34
C SER A 487 2.97 -8.80 0.82
N HIS A 488 3.95 -9.39 1.52
CA HIS A 488 5.34 -9.55 1.00
C HIS A 488 5.21 -10.61 -0.05
N GLN A 489 4.35 -11.62 0.09
CA GLN A 489 4.26 -12.64 -0.94
C GLN A 489 3.92 -12.01 -2.26
N ALA A 490 3.02 -11.02 -2.24
CA ALA A 490 2.81 -10.16 -3.39
C ALA A 490 4.07 -9.33 -3.73
N TRP A 491 4.77 -8.74 -2.76
CA TRP A 491 6.03 -7.98 -2.99
C TRP A 491 7.17 -8.82 -3.60
N LEU A 492 7.57 -9.92 -2.96
CA LEU A 492 8.54 -10.91 -3.40
C LEU A 492 8.15 -11.50 -4.75
N LYS A 493 6.87 -11.84 -4.97
CA LYS A 493 6.39 -12.29 -6.27
C LYS A 493 6.51 -11.19 -7.32
N ALA A 494 6.09 -9.97 -7.02
CA ALA A 494 6.19 -8.83 -7.94
C ALA A 494 7.65 -8.53 -8.28
N ASN A 495 8.54 -8.48 -7.29
CA ASN A 495 9.98 -8.29 -7.50
C ASN A 495 10.63 -9.47 -8.21
N SER A 496 10.27 -10.72 -7.90
CA SER A 496 10.77 -11.90 -8.61
C SER A 496 10.32 -11.89 -10.06
N ASN A 497 9.05 -11.58 -10.33
CA ASN A 497 8.51 -11.45 -11.67
C ASN A 497 9.17 -10.30 -12.44
N PHE A 498 9.43 -9.17 -11.77
CA PHE A 498 10.19 -8.06 -12.33
C PHE A 498 11.63 -8.51 -12.68
N ASN A 499 12.35 -9.13 -11.76
CA ASN A 499 13.69 -9.66 -11.99
C ASN A 499 13.73 -10.65 -13.15
N ASN A 500 12.79 -11.60 -13.20
CA ASN A 500 12.69 -12.57 -14.28
C ASN A 500 12.41 -11.92 -15.63
N ALA A 501 11.51 -10.93 -15.67
CA ALA A 501 11.15 -10.26 -16.91
C ALA A 501 12.29 -9.39 -17.47
N PHE A 502 13.11 -8.80 -16.60
CA PHE A 502 14.22 -7.91 -16.99
C PHE A 502 15.59 -8.59 -17.00
N LYS A 503 15.68 -9.88 -16.64
CA LYS A 503 16.95 -10.63 -16.50
C LYS A 503 17.86 -10.51 -17.72
N ASN A 504 17.26 -10.64 -18.90
CA ASN A 504 17.94 -10.58 -20.19
C ASN A 504 18.45 -9.16 -20.51
N VAL A 505 17.64 -8.15 -20.19
CA VAL A 505 17.97 -6.73 -20.36
C VAL A 505 19.18 -6.37 -19.50
N VAL A 506 19.17 -6.76 -18.22
CA VAL A 506 20.28 -6.49 -17.28
C VAL A 506 21.57 -7.17 -17.76
N LYS A 507 21.48 -8.43 -18.23
CA LYS A 507 22.61 -9.16 -18.80
C LYS A 507 23.22 -8.44 -20.02
N ALA A 508 22.40 -7.91 -20.91
CA ALA A 508 22.86 -7.19 -22.10
C ALA A 508 23.65 -5.91 -21.77
N HIS A 509 23.41 -5.33 -20.59
CA HIS A 509 24.14 -4.16 -20.07
C HIS A 509 25.38 -4.52 -19.25
N GLY A 510 25.83 -5.79 -19.28
CA GLY A 510 27.02 -6.25 -18.57
C GLY A 510 26.85 -6.38 -17.05
N LEU A 511 25.60 -6.36 -16.56
CA LEU A 511 25.28 -6.48 -15.15
C LEU A 511 24.93 -7.94 -14.80
N ASN A 512 25.13 -8.33 -13.53
CA ASN A 512 24.89 -9.70 -13.10
C ASN A 512 23.37 -10.01 -13.05
N PRO A 513 22.86 -10.89 -13.93
CA PRO A 513 21.42 -11.20 -14.00
C PRO A 513 20.92 -12.06 -12.83
N ASN A 514 21.81 -12.57 -11.97
CA ASN A 514 21.44 -13.36 -10.79
C ASN A 514 21.46 -12.52 -9.50
N GLN A 515 21.83 -11.24 -9.58
CA GLN A 515 21.70 -10.33 -8.44
C GLN A 515 20.26 -9.80 -8.41
N LEU A 516 19.65 -9.78 -7.21
CA LEU A 516 18.31 -9.21 -7.03
C LEU A 516 18.35 -7.71 -7.37
N TRP A 517 17.50 -7.31 -8.32
CA TRP A 517 17.33 -5.94 -8.78
C TRP A 517 15.96 -5.44 -8.34
N ASP A 518 15.95 -4.61 -7.31
CA ASP A 518 14.77 -3.92 -6.82
C ASP A 518 14.66 -2.56 -7.55
N PRO A 519 13.55 -2.26 -8.24
CA PRO A 519 13.37 -0.99 -8.94
C PRO A 519 13.32 0.24 -8.01
N VAL A 520 13.28 0.04 -6.69
CA VAL A 520 13.30 1.10 -5.67
C VAL A 520 14.70 1.33 -5.10
N SER A 521 15.41 0.28 -4.71
CA SER A 521 16.64 0.38 -3.89
C SER A 521 17.95 0.08 -4.64
N TYR A 522 17.91 0.00 -5.97
CA TYR A 522 19.11 -0.29 -6.78
C TYR A 522 20.26 0.71 -6.57
N GLN A 523 21.50 0.22 -6.69
CA GLN A 523 22.72 1.03 -6.58
C GLN A 523 22.89 1.98 -7.78
N GLU A 524 23.62 3.08 -7.59
CA GLU A 524 23.86 4.13 -8.60
C GLU A 524 24.37 3.58 -9.95
N LYS A 525 25.18 2.51 -9.96
CA LYS A 525 25.66 1.88 -11.21
C LYS A 525 24.55 1.34 -12.13
N TYR A 526 23.35 1.09 -11.59
CA TYR A 526 22.17 0.66 -12.35
C TYR A 526 21.34 1.85 -12.88
N GLN A 527 21.61 3.07 -12.41
CA GLN A 527 20.84 4.26 -12.80
C GLN A 527 20.86 4.53 -14.31
N PRO A 528 21.98 4.39 -15.05
CA PRO A 528 21.97 4.57 -16.50
C PRO A 528 21.05 3.57 -17.22
N VAL A 529 21.02 2.32 -16.77
CA VAL A 529 20.15 1.28 -17.33
C VAL A 529 18.68 1.58 -17.02
N MET A 530 18.37 2.06 -15.82
CA MET A 530 17.01 2.48 -15.46
C MET A 530 16.55 3.70 -16.26
N ASN A 531 17.44 4.68 -16.48
CA ASN A 531 17.15 5.83 -17.33
C ASN A 531 16.83 5.41 -18.76
N GLU A 532 17.65 4.51 -19.33
CA GLU A 532 17.42 3.97 -20.66
C GLU A 532 16.06 3.25 -20.73
N LEU A 533 15.78 2.33 -19.81
CA LEU A 533 14.54 1.56 -19.82
C LEU A 533 13.31 2.43 -19.61
N ALA A 534 13.36 3.35 -18.65
CA ALA A 534 12.28 4.30 -18.41
C ALA A 534 12.01 5.19 -19.63
N SER A 535 13.03 5.52 -20.44
CA SER A 535 12.87 6.29 -21.68
C SER A 535 12.19 5.52 -22.82
N GLN A 536 12.25 4.19 -22.77
CA GLN A 536 11.73 3.29 -23.81
C GLN A 536 10.33 2.73 -23.50
N VAL A 537 9.75 3.08 -22.36
CA VAL A 537 8.42 2.63 -21.94
C VAL A 537 7.43 3.79 -21.83
N ILE A 538 6.18 3.48 -22.12
CA ILE A 538 5.02 4.31 -21.82
C ILE A 538 4.43 3.81 -20.52
N HIS A 539 4.34 4.72 -19.55
CA HIS A 539 3.77 4.47 -18.23
C HIS A 539 2.48 5.27 -18.08
N ASN A 540 1.38 4.56 -17.88
CA ASN A 540 0.08 5.14 -17.60
C ASN A 540 -0.69 4.26 -16.60
N LEU A 541 -1.90 4.67 -16.23
CA LEU A 541 -2.76 3.93 -15.33
C LEU A 541 -4.00 3.40 -16.08
N GLY A 542 -4.43 2.21 -15.70
CA GLY A 542 -5.68 1.60 -16.10
C GLY A 542 -6.89 2.39 -15.58
N HIS A 543 -8.10 1.94 -15.93
CA HIS A 543 -9.34 2.55 -15.46
C HIS A 543 -10.33 1.47 -15.03
N ASN A 544 -10.82 1.56 -13.80
CA ASN A 544 -11.88 0.71 -13.30
C ASN A 544 -13.23 1.33 -13.62
N THR A 545 -13.89 0.75 -14.62
CA THR A 545 -15.20 1.25 -15.08
C THR A 545 -16.34 1.12 -14.06
N LYS A 546 -16.18 0.36 -12.96
CA LYS A 546 -17.20 0.27 -11.90
C LYS A 546 -17.10 1.42 -10.89
N THR A 547 -15.89 1.87 -10.61
CA THR A 547 -15.61 2.93 -9.63
C THR A 547 -15.40 4.28 -10.29
N GLY A 548 -15.11 4.31 -11.61
CA GLY A 548 -14.71 5.50 -12.34
C GLY A 548 -13.31 5.99 -11.98
N GLN A 549 -12.60 5.23 -11.15
CA GLN A 549 -11.25 5.55 -10.69
C GLN A 549 -10.21 4.86 -11.56
N LEU A 550 -9.00 5.39 -11.53
CA LEU A 550 -7.86 4.70 -12.12
C LEU A 550 -7.57 3.41 -11.38
N SER A 551 -6.97 2.49 -12.13
CA SER A 551 -6.63 1.17 -11.62
C SER A 551 -5.15 0.87 -11.79
N LYS A 552 -4.82 -0.37 -12.16
CA LYS A 552 -3.46 -0.92 -12.26
C LYS A 552 -2.54 -0.10 -13.17
N THR A 553 -1.25 -0.14 -12.88
CA THR A 553 -0.22 0.38 -13.78
C THR A 553 -0.26 -0.34 -15.12
N PHE A 554 -0.21 0.44 -16.19
CA PHE A 554 -0.12 -0.03 -17.55
C PHE A 554 1.23 0.38 -18.13
N LEU A 555 2.03 -0.62 -18.50
CA LEU A 555 3.28 -0.43 -19.22
C LEU A 555 3.15 -0.92 -20.66
N ALA A 556 3.61 -0.09 -21.60
CA ALA A 556 3.75 -0.44 -23.00
C ALA A 556 5.12 -0.03 -23.55
N ASP A 557 5.56 -0.64 -24.65
CA ASP A 557 6.66 -0.09 -25.43
C ASP A 557 6.23 1.17 -26.21
N LEU A 558 7.15 1.82 -26.94
CA LEU A 558 6.83 3.03 -27.71
C LEU A 558 5.89 2.79 -28.91
N ALA A 559 5.60 1.54 -29.26
CA ALA A 559 4.56 1.18 -30.22
C ALA A 559 3.20 0.89 -29.54
N PHE A 560 3.07 1.22 -28.24
CA PHE A 560 1.88 0.99 -27.41
C PHE A 560 1.52 -0.50 -27.25
N ARG A 561 2.49 -1.41 -27.42
CA ARG A 561 2.27 -2.83 -27.16
C ARG A 561 2.48 -3.12 -25.67
N PRO A 562 1.51 -3.74 -24.97
CA PRO A 562 1.66 -4.09 -23.56
C PRO A 562 2.89 -4.97 -23.34
N ILE A 563 3.69 -4.67 -22.31
CA ILE A 563 4.96 -5.38 -22.06
C ILE A 563 4.87 -6.43 -20.97
N ILE A 564 4.34 -6.05 -19.80
CA ILE A 564 4.38 -6.90 -18.61
C ILE A 564 3.16 -6.67 -17.74
N ASN A 565 2.66 -7.76 -17.16
CA ASN A 565 1.77 -7.75 -16.02
C ASN A 565 2.37 -8.72 -14.98
N LEU A 566 2.75 -8.21 -13.80
CA LEU A 566 3.41 -9.00 -12.76
C LEU A 566 2.45 -9.97 -12.05
N ASP A 567 1.14 -9.88 -12.26
CA ASP A 567 0.15 -10.71 -11.57
C ASP A 567 0.05 -12.12 -12.20
N THR A 568 0.27 -12.20 -13.51
CA THR A 568 0.30 -13.44 -14.30
C THR A 568 1.72 -14.01 -14.32
N ILE A 569 1.87 -15.33 -14.14
CA ILE A 569 3.12 -16.11 -14.29
C ILE A 569 3.91 -15.57 -15.51
N PRO A 570 5.26 -15.47 -15.46
CA PRO A 570 6.06 -14.74 -16.46
C PRO A 570 6.05 -15.44 -17.83
N ASN A 571 4.96 -15.27 -18.59
CA ASN A 571 4.97 -15.48 -20.04
C ASN A 571 5.68 -14.32 -20.77
N TYR A 572 6.02 -13.24 -20.03
CA TYR A 572 6.63 -12.02 -20.55
C TYR A 572 8.08 -11.90 -20.05
N VAL A 573 8.98 -12.69 -20.64
CA VAL A 573 10.42 -12.41 -20.54
C VAL A 573 10.75 -11.45 -21.68
N LEU A 574 11.19 -10.24 -21.34
CA LEU A 574 11.67 -9.30 -22.35
C LEU A 574 12.93 -9.88 -23.00
N SER A 575 12.96 -9.93 -24.33
CA SER A 575 14.21 -10.24 -25.03
C SER A 575 15.18 -9.05 -24.92
N ASP A 576 16.48 -9.34 -24.98
CA ASP A 576 17.58 -8.41 -24.66
C ASP A 576 17.37 -7.00 -25.22
N ASN A 577 16.95 -6.88 -26.49
CA ASN A 577 16.79 -5.61 -27.19
C ASN A 577 15.34 -5.30 -27.59
N GLN A 578 14.33 -5.94 -26.99
CA GLN A 578 12.92 -5.78 -27.41
C GLN A 578 12.47 -4.31 -27.37
N LEU A 579 12.70 -3.65 -26.23
CA LEU A 579 12.30 -2.25 -26.01
C LEU A 579 13.10 -1.29 -26.91
N ALA A 580 14.42 -1.48 -26.96
CA ALA A 580 15.30 -0.69 -27.82
C ALA A 580 14.92 -0.84 -29.30
N THR A 581 14.58 -2.05 -29.75
CA THR A 581 14.15 -2.30 -31.14
C THR A 581 12.84 -1.59 -31.42
N ALA A 582 11.84 -1.72 -30.55
CA ALA A 582 10.55 -1.04 -30.69
C ALA A 582 10.73 0.49 -30.75
N ALA A 583 11.54 1.04 -29.83
CA ALA A 583 11.86 2.45 -29.80
C ALA A 583 12.58 2.90 -31.08
N ASN A 584 13.59 2.15 -31.53
CA ASN A 584 14.32 2.44 -32.75
C ASN A 584 13.42 2.44 -33.98
N THR A 585 12.55 1.44 -34.14
CA THR A 585 11.59 1.37 -35.24
C THR A 585 10.65 2.58 -35.24
N VAL A 586 10.05 2.92 -34.10
CA VAL A 586 9.12 4.06 -34.01
C VAL A 586 9.83 5.40 -34.21
N LEU A 587 10.99 5.61 -33.60
CA LEU A 587 11.67 6.90 -33.64
C LEU A 587 12.32 7.18 -35.00
N ASN A 588 12.78 6.13 -35.71
CA ASN A 588 13.49 6.26 -36.99
C ASN A 588 12.65 5.95 -38.24
N ALA A 589 11.38 5.55 -38.07
CA ALA A 589 10.46 5.41 -39.20
C ALA A 589 10.36 6.70 -40.02
N LYS A 590 10.40 6.57 -41.35
CA LYS A 590 10.23 7.70 -42.28
C LYS A 590 8.82 8.29 -42.19
N THR A 591 7.81 7.42 -42.16
CA THR A 591 6.40 7.77 -41.98
C THR A 591 5.83 6.96 -40.83
N ARG A 592 5.07 7.62 -39.93
CA ARG A 592 4.23 6.92 -38.94
C ARG A 592 2.76 7.16 -39.20
N LEU A 593 1.98 6.16 -38.83
CA LEU A 593 0.54 6.27 -38.75
C LEU A 593 0.12 5.92 -37.32
N PHE A 594 -0.41 6.91 -36.61
CA PHE A 594 -0.90 6.77 -35.26
C PHE A 594 -2.38 6.42 -35.29
N ILE A 595 -2.80 5.38 -34.58
CA ILE A 595 -4.22 5.04 -34.40
C ILE A 595 -4.61 5.45 -32.99
N VAL A 596 -5.49 6.44 -32.85
CA VAL A 596 -6.12 6.84 -31.60
C VAL A 596 -7.57 6.39 -31.62
N SER A 597 -7.91 5.42 -30.78
CA SER A 597 -9.19 4.72 -30.85
C SER A 597 -9.55 3.98 -29.56
N ASP A 598 -10.76 3.43 -29.54
CA ASP A 598 -11.34 2.62 -28.48
C ASP A 598 -10.91 1.13 -28.53
N SER A 599 -11.67 0.30 -27.80
CA SER A 599 -11.39 -1.11 -27.58
C SER A 599 -11.42 -1.98 -28.84
N THR A 600 -12.04 -1.52 -29.92
CA THR A 600 -12.12 -2.28 -31.17
C THR A 600 -10.81 -2.27 -31.96
N ALA A 601 -9.96 -1.26 -31.77
CA ALA A 601 -8.65 -1.16 -32.42
C ALA A 601 -7.47 -1.57 -31.53
N SER A 602 -7.65 -1.63 -30.20
CA SER A 602 -6.56 -1.74 -29.20
C SER A 602 -5.63 -2.94 -29.38
N ASN A 603 -4.39 -2.77 -28.89
CA ASN A 603 -3.47 -3.88 -28.68
C ASN A 603 -3.93 -4.73 -27.48
N TYR A 604 -4.10 -6.03 -27.69
CA TYR A 604 -4.41 -6.98 -26.62
C TYR A 604 -3.21 -7.86 -26.26
N PRO A 605 -3.00 -8.16 -24.96
CA PRO A 605 -1.95 -9.07 -24.52
C PRO A 605 -2.23 -10.51 -24.97
N LEU A 606 -1.18 -11.34 -25.01
CA LEU A 606 -1.29 -12.74 -25.44
C LEU A 606 -2.22 -13.56 -24.54
N ASP A 607 -2.37 -13.18 -23.27
CA ASP A 607 -3.20 -13.90 -22.29
C ASP A 607 -4.70 -13.93 -22.65
N VAL A 608 -5.15 -13.01 -23.52
CA VAL A 608 -6.54 -12.95 -23.99
C VAL A 608 -6.68 -13.37 -25.45
N TYR A 609 -5.65 -13.97 -26.05
CA TYR A 609 -5.74 -14.51 -27.41
C TYR A 609 -6.91 -15.51 -27.54
N PRO A 610 -7.74 -15.46 -28.62
CA PRO A 610 -7.50 -14.76 -29.88
C PRO A 610 -8.17 -13.40 -30.00
N ARG A 611 -8.57 -12.75 -28.90
CA ARG A 611 -9.08 -11.37 -28.97
C ARG A 611 -8.01 -10.45 -29.53
N MET A 612 -8.38 -9.69 -30.56
CA MET A 612 -7.45 -8.84 -31.29
C MET A 612 -8.17 -7.59 -31.78
N GLY A 613 -7.51 -6.44 -31.68
CA GLY A 613 -8.02 -5.19 -32.26
C GLY A 613 -7.68 -5.10 -33.74
N TRP A 614 -8.52 -4.43 -34.54
CA TRP A 614 -8.20 -4.24 -35.96
C TRP A 614 -6.93 -3.40 -36.15
N GLY A 615 -6.65 -2.45 -35.25
CA GLY A 615 -5.42 -1.65 -35.26
C GLY A 615 -4.17 -2.50 -34.98
N GLN A 616 -4.28 -3.48 -34.09
CA GLN A 616 -3.23 -4.48 -33.84
C GLN A 616 -2.97 -5.33 -35.08
N ALA A 617 -4.04 -5.77 -35.77
CA ALA A 617 -3.92 -6.54 -37.00
C ALA A 617 -3.35 -5.69 -38.15
N PHE A 618 -3.78 -4.43 -38.26
CA PHE A 618 -3.26 -3.49 -39.24
C PHE A 618 -1.77 -3.21 -39.03
N ALA A 619 -1.33 -3.01 -37.78
CA ALA A 619 0.07 -2.83 -37.44
C ALA A 619 0.92 -4.05 -37.81
N SER A 620 0.38 -5.27 -37.67
CA SER A 620 1.13 -6.49 -38.04
C SER A 620 1.41 -6.62 -39.54
N LYS A 621 0.69 -5.89 -40.40
CA LYS A 621 0.90 -5.86 -41.86
C LYS A 621 2.02 -4.92 -42.28
N PHE A 622 2.34 -3.91 -41.46
CA PHE A 622 3.27 -2.83 -41.82
C PHE A 622 4.20 -2.55 -40.64
N ASN A 623 5.39 -3.15 -40.68
CA ASN A 623 6.41 -2.94 -39.65
C ASN A 623 7.80 -2.93 -40.27
N ASN A 624 8.06 -1.90 -41.09
CA ASN A 624 9.37 -1.65 -41.67
C ASN A 624 9.78 -0.18 -41.43
N ASN A 625 10.99 0.19 -41.85
CA ASN A 625 11.54 1.53 -41.63
C ASN A 625 10.86 2.62 -42.50
N ASP A 626 10.09 2.25 -43.52
CA ASP A 626 9.41 3.19 -44.42
C ASP A 626 8.05 3.61 -43.85
N LEU A 627 7.27 2.66 -43.32
CA LEU A 627 6.00 2.88 -42.64
C LEU A 627 5.91 2.06 -41.34
N THR A 628 5.71 2.76 -40.23
CA THR A 628 5.42 2.14 -38.93
C THR A 628 4.05 2.55 -38.42
N ILE A 629 3.23 1.57 -38.03
CA ILE A 629 1.93 1.81 -37.38
C ILE A 629 2.13 1.85 -35.87
N VAL A 630 1.74 2.97 -35.25
CA VAL A 630 1.75 3.15 -33.79
C VAL A 630 0.30 3.07 -33.32
N ASN A 631 -0.12 1.89 -32.89
CA ASN A 631 -1.49 1.67 -32.46
C ASN A 631 -1.68 2.07 -30.99
N ALA A 632 -1.96 3.35 -30.75
CA ALA A 632 -2.21 3.91 -29.42
C ALA A 632 -3.65 3.70 -28.93
N ALA A 633 -4.47 2.94 -29.65
CA ALA A 633 -5.85 2.67 -29.26
C ALA A 633 -5.93 1.92 -27.93
N GLN A 634 -6.85 2.34 -27.07
CA GLN A 634 -6.93 1.83 -25.69
C GLN A 634 -8.35 1.40 -25.31
N SER A 635 -8.43 0.20 -24.74
CA SER A 635 -9.69 -0.39 -24.31
C SER A 635 -10.32 0.37 -23.15
N GLY A 636 -11.64 0.56 -23.20
CA GLY A 636 -12.41 1.26 -22.17
C GLY A 636 -12.35 2.79 -22.19
N ARG A 637 -11.62 3.38 -23.14
CA ARG A 637 -11.50 4.84 -23.30
C ARG A 637 -12.52 5.38 -24.31
N SER A 638 -13.03 6.57 -24.05
CA SER A 638 -13.80 7.40 -25.00
C SER A 638 -12.91 8.46 -25.63
N SER A 639 -13.42 9.23 -26.58
CA SER A 639 -12.67 10.36 -27.17
C SER A 639 -12.22 11.38 -26.11
N ARG A 640 -13.05 11.63 -25.08
CA ARG A 640 -12.73 12.62 -24.04
C ARG A 640 -11.74 12.09 -23.01
N ASP A 641 -12.02 10.91 -22.47
CA ASP A 641 -11.22 10.29 -21.41
C ASP A 641 -9.84 9.84 -21.91
N PHE A 642 -9.70 9.52 -23.20
CA PHE A 642 -8.39 9.25 -23.80
C PHE A 642 -7.45 10.47 -23.70
N ILE A 643 -7.97 11.68 -23.90
CA ILE A 643 -7.18 12.92 -23.74
C ILE A 643 -6.96 13.21 -22.25
N ASN A 644 -8.00 13.20 -21.44
CA ASN A 644 -7.92 13.53 -20.01
C ASN A 644 -7.01 12.55 -19.24
N GLY A 645 -7.07 11.27 -19.58
CA GLY A 645 -6.21 10.20 -19.09
C GLY A 645 -4.80 10.15 -19.73
N ARG A 646 -4.41 11.18 -20.50
CA ARG A 646 -3.08 11.39 -21.09
C ARG A 646 -2.62 10.47 -22.21
N TRP A 647 -3.48 9.62 -22.77
CA TRP A 647 -3.07 8.73 -23.87
C TRP A 647 -2.57 9.51 -25.08
N LEU A 648 -3.23 10.62 -25.43
CA LEU A 648 -2.77 11.50 -26.52
C LEU A 648 -1.44 12.20 -26.16
N SER A 649 -1.24 12.58 -24.89
CA SER A 649 0.03 13.18 -24.44
C SER A 649 1.21 12.21 -24.53
N PHE A 650 1.00 10.90 -24.47
CA PHE A 650 2.08 9.93 -24.68
C PHE A 650 2.41 9.70 -26.16
N VAL A 651 1.48 10.00 -27.06
CA VAL A 651 1.68 10.02 -28.52
C VAL A 651 2.51 11.24 -28.94
N GLU A 652 2.26 12.40 -28.33
CA GLU A 652 2.86 13.69 -28.70
C GLU A 652 4.38 13.68 -28.92
N PRO A 653 5.23 13.05 -28.08
CA PRO A 653 6.67 13.07 -28.29
C PRO A 653 7.14 12.14 -29.43
N LEU A 654 6.25 11.37 -30.07
CA LEU A 654 6.58 10.42 -31.13
C LEU A 654 6.26 10.96 -32.53
N VAL A 655 5.38 11.95 -32.65
CA VAL A 655 4.92 12.46 -33.95
C VAL A 655 5.96 13.37 -34.62
N LYS A 656 6.01 13.41 -35.95
CA LYS A 656 6.70 14.47 -36.73
C LYS A 656 5.78 14.97 -37.85
N PRO A 657 6.04 16.17 -38.41
CA PRO A 657 5.30 16.68 -39.56
C PRO A 657 5.21 15.66 -40.70
N GLY A 658 4.01 15.51 -41.27
CA GLY A 658 3.74 14.60 -42.37
C GLY A 658 3.32 13.18 -41.98
N ASP A 659 3.41 12.80 -40.69
CA ASP A 659 2.80 11.56 -40.19
C ASP A 659 1.26 11.60 -40.34
N TYR A 660 0.61 10.45 -40.15
CA TYR A 660 -0.85 10.31 -40.20
C TYR A 660 -1.44 10.07 -38.81
N LEU A 661 -2.64 10.62 -38.56
CA LEU A 661 -3.41 10.40 -37.33
C LEU A 661 -4.79 9.85 -37.67
N PHE A 662 -5.01 8.57 -37.39
CA PHE A 662 -6.27 7.87 -37.58
C PHE A 662 -7.10 7.99 -36.30
N ILE A 663 -8.29 8.57 -36.41
CA ILE A 663 -9.16 8.91 -35.28
C ILE A 663 -10.45 8.08 -35.40
N GLN A 664 -10.71 7.19 -34.44
CA GLN A 664 -11.92 6.37 -34.40
C GLN A 664 -12.45 6.23 -32.98
N PHE A 665 -13.62 6.80 -32.71
CA PHE A 665 -14.32 6.70 -31.42
C PHE A 665 -15.83 6.49 -31.63
N SER A 666 -16.58 6.34 -30.53
CA SER A 666 -18.05 6.37 -30.34
C SER A 666 -18.56 5.30 -29.36
N HIS A 667 -17.87 4.14 -29.25
CA HIS A 667 -18.36 3.00 -28.45
C HIS A 667 -18.52 3.28 -26.96
N ASN A 668 -17.60 4.06 -26.38
CA ASN A 668 -17.65 4.45 -24.98
C ASN A 668 -18.23 5.85 -24.79
N ASP A 669 -18.16 6.69 -25.83
CA ASP A 669 -18.80 7.99 -25.89
C ASP A 669 -20.31 7.89 -25.72
N GLU A 670 -20.96 6.87 -26.29
CA GLU A 670 -22.42 6.72 -26.28
C GLU A 670 -23.06 6.34 -24.94
N LYS A 671 -22.28 6.20 -23.88
CA LYS A 671 -22.74 5.69 -22.57
C LYS A 671 -23.30 6.77 -21.64
N CYS A 672 -23.79 7.88 -22.18
CA CYS A 672 -24.29 9.02 -21.41
C CYS A 672 -25.67 8.82 -20.73
N ASP A 673 -26.08 7.59 -20.43
CA ASP A 673 -27.34 7.32 -19.71
C ASP A 673 -27.13 7.54 -18.21
N GLY A 674 -27.34 8.78 -17.75
CA GLY A 674 -27.17 9.15 -16.34
C GLY A 674 -28.16 8.45 -15.40
N ALA A 675 -29.26 7.91 -15.90
CA ALA A 675 -30.23 7.16 -15.11
C ALA A 675 -29.89 5.66 -14.97
N ALA A 676 -28.89 5.17 -15.71
CA ALA A 676 -28.44 3.80 -15.61
C ALA A 676 -27.84 3.52 -14.21
N LYS A 677 -28.43 2.57 -13.48
CA LYS A 677 -27.96 2.18 -12.14
C LYS A 677 -26.49 1.75 -12.19
N GLY A 678 -25.73 2.16 -11.17
CA GLY A 678 -24.30 1.89 -11.07
C GLY A 678 -23.50 2.87 -11.94
N ARG A 679 -23.22 2.48 -13.18
CA ARG A 679 -22.26 3.20 -14.03
C ARG A 679 -22.75 4.50 -14.66
N GLY A 680 -24.04 4.76 -14.75
CA GLY A 680 -24.58 5.90 -15.51
C GLY A 680 -23.98 7.26 -15.12
N PRO A 681 -24.07 7.66 -13.84
CA PRO A 681 -23.47 8.91 -13.36
C PRO A 681 -21.95 8.98 -13.55
N LEU A 682 -21.25 7.85 -13.36
CA LEU A 682 -19.81 7.76 -13.54
C LEU A 682 -19.42 7.96 -15.01
N ASP A 683 -20.08 7.25 -15.92
CA ASP A 683 -19.84 7.35 -17.35
C ASP A 683 -20.09 8.77 -17.85
N VAL A 684 -21.11 9.47 -17.33
CA VAL A 684 -21.35 10.90 -17.64
C VAL A 684 -20.20 11.78 -17.16
N GLY A 685 -19.75 11.60 -15.92
CA GLY A 685 -18.67 12.41 -15.34
C GLY A 685 -17.30 12.17 -16.00
N THR A 686 -16.97 10.94 -16.36
CA THR A 686 -15.61 10.56 -16.76
C THR A 686 -15.48 10.27 -18.26
N LEU A 687 -16.34 9.39 -18.80
CA LEU A 687 -16.13 8.82 -20.14
C LEU A 687 -16.90 9.54 -21.25
N CYS A 688 -18.21 9.59 -21.16
CA CYS A 688 -19.09 9.75 -22.30
C CYS A 688 -18.99 11.14 -22.96
N THR A 689 -19.44 11.26 -24.20
CA THR A 689 -19.67 12.54 -24.91
C THR A 689 -21.00 12.47 -25.65
N TYR A 690 -21.64 13.59 -25.92
CA TYR A 690 -22.94 13.67 -26.58
C TYR A 690 -22.79 13.85 -28.10
N PRO A 691 -23.67 13.24 -28.92
CA PRO A 691 -23.62 13.38 -30.36
C PRO A 691 -24.15 14.75 -30.78
N ASN A 692 -24.06 15.05 -32.06
CA ASN A 692 -24.77 16.17 -32.66
C ASN A 692 -26.29 15.90 -32.72
N SER A 693 -27.05 16.98 -32.74
CA SER A 693 -28.48 16.95 -33.05
C SER A 693 -28.73 16.47 -34.49
N ALA A 694 -29.99 16.17 -34.82
CA ALA A 694 -30.38 15.75 -36.18
C ALA A 694 -30.02 16.80 -37.26
N ASP A 695 -30.03 18.08 -36.90
CA ASP A 695 -29.65 19.20 -37.78
C ASP A 695 -28.12 19.42 -37.86
N GLY A 696 -27.33 18.56 -37.21
CA GLY A 696 -25.86 18.61 -37.22
C GLY A 696 -25.23 19.58 -36.23
N ASN A 697 -26.02 20.21 -35.36
CA ASN A 697 -25.48 21.12 -34.33
C ASN A 697 -24.90 20.34 -33.12
N PRO A 698 -23.71 20.69 -32.61
CA PRO A 698 -23.15 20.13 -31.39
C PRO A 698 -24.09 20.22 -30.18
N GLN A 699 -24.14 19.16 -29.38
CA GLN A 699 -24.91 19.13 -28.13
C GLN A 699 -23.99 18.93 -26.92
N PHE A 700 -24.19 19.73 -25.87
CA PHE A 700 -23.44 19.65 -24.62
C PHE A 700 -24.13 20.50 -23.52
N PRO A 701 -23.89 20.24 -22.23
CA PRO A 701 -24.37 21.10 -21.15
C PRO A 701 -23.82 22.52 -21.27
N GLN A 702 -24.59 23.52 -20.84
CA GLN A 702 -24.17 24.92 -20.93
C GLN A 702 -22.79 25.13 -20.29
N GLY A 703 -21.86 25.72 -21.06
CA GLY A 703 -20.49 26.02 -20.61
C GLY A 703 -19.54 24.82 -20.58
N GLN A 704 -19.95 23.64 -21.06
CA GLN A 704 -19.17 22.40 -21.01
C GLN A 704 -18.97 21.77 -22.40
N PRO A 705 -18.34 22.47 -23.36
CA PRO A 705 -18.17 21.98 -24.73
C PRO A 705 -17.38 20.66 -24.82
N GLU A 706 -16.56 20.34 -23.83
CA GLU A 706 -15.83 19.07 -23.71
C GLU A 706 -16.73 17.83 -23.63
N TYR A 707 -18.02 18.00 -23.33
CA TYR A 707 -19.00 16.92 -23.38
C TYR A 707 -19.55 16.68 -24.78
N SER A 708 -19.25 17.51 -25.79
CA SER A 708 -19.65 17.24 -27.18
C SER A 708 -18.66 16.29 -27.84
N LEU A 709 -19.18 15.27 -28.54
CA LEU A 709 -18.36 14.35 -29.34
C LEU A 709 -17.65 15.11 -30.47
N GLN A 710 -18.35 15.99 -31.18
CA GLN A 710 -17.73 16.80 -32.24
C GLN A 710 -16.57 17.63 -31.67
N HIS A 711 -16.79 18.35 -30.56
CA HIS A 711 -15.73 19.13 -29.94
C HIS A 711 -14.55 18.25 -29.49
N SER A 712 -14.84 17.07 -28.93
CA SER A 712 -13.81 16.11 -28.53
C SER A 712 -12.97 15.62 -29.72
N LEU A 713 -13.62 15.28 -30.84
CA LEU A 713 -12.95 14.90 -32.10
C LEU A 713 -12.12 16.06 -32.69
N GLU A 714 -12.63 17.29 -32.64
CA GLU A 714 -11.93 18.50 -33.10
C GLU A 714 -10.67 18.80 -32.27
N ARG A 715 -10.58 18.34 -31.01
CA ARG A 715 -9.32 18.41 -30.24
C ARG A 715 -8.23 17.53 -30.84
N TYR A 716 -8.56 16.36 -31.38
CA TYR A 716 -7.59 15.53 -32.12
C TYR A 716 -7.18 16.16 -33.45
N LEU A 717 -8.13 16.81 -34.15
CA LEU A 717 -7.81 17.56 -35.37
C LEU A 717 -6.93 18.78 -35.07
N SER A 718 -7.17 19.45 -33.94
CA SER A 718 -6.34 20.55 -33.45
C SER A 718 -4.92 20.07 -33.12
N PHE A 719 -4.80 18.92 -32.46
CA PHE A 719 -3.50 18.26 -32.23
C PHE A 719 -2.81 17.93 -33.57
N ALA A 720 -3.52 17.31 -34.51
CA ALA A 720 -2.97 17.02 -35.84
C ALA A 720 -2.48 18.29 -36.54
N LYS A 721 -3.26 19.37 -36.52
CA LYS A 721 -2.88 20.66 -37.10
C LYS A 721 -1.64 21.26 -36.42
N GLN A 722 -1.60 21.27 -35.09
CA GLN A 722 -0.48 21.78 -34.30
C GLN A 722 0.83 21.07 -34.66
N HIS A 723 0.78 19.76 -34.88
CA HIS A 723 1.95 18.94 -35.20
C HIS A 723 2.13 18.66 -36.71
N GLN A 724 1.34 19.31 -37.57
CA GLN A 724 1.38 19.15 -39.04
C GLN A 724 1.21 17.69 -39.51
N LEU A 725 0.30 16.97 -38.85
CA LEU A 725 -0.08 15.60 -39.20
C LEU A 725 -1.20 15.62 -40.25
N ASN A 726 -1.38 14.49 -40.95
CA ASN A 726 -2.47 14.23 -41.87
C ASN A 726 -3.57 13.45 -41.13
N PRO A 727 -4.64 14.12 -40.64
CA PRO A 727 -5.71 13.41 -39.94
C PRO A 727 -6.57 12.60 -40.92
N VAL A 728 -7.07 11.45 -40.46
CA VAL A 728 -8.06 10.62 -41.14
C VAL A 728 -9.08 10.17 -40.10
N MET A 729 -10.36 10.42 -40.36
CA MET A 729 -11.43 9.99 -39.47
C MET A 729 -12.01 8.67 -39.93
N LEU A 730 -12.39 7.83 -38.98
CA LEU A 730 -13.09 6.58 -39.24
C LEU A 730 -14.36 6.56 -38.40
N THR A 731 -15.47 6.16 -39.01
CA THR A 731 -16.70 5.88 -38.26
C THR A 731 -16.49 4.70 -37.31
N SER A 732 -17.31 4.62 -36.26
CA SER A 732 -17.32 3.49 -35.32
C SER A 732 -17.56 2.15 -36.02
N LEU A 733 -17.08 1.06 -35.43
CA LEU A 733 -17.34 -0.28 -35.94
C LEU A 733 -18.66 -0.83 -35.41
N PRO A 734 -19.45 -1.56 -36.21
CA PRO A 734 -20.74 -2.05 -35.78
C PRO A 734 -20.59 -3.15 -34.73
N ARG A 735 -21.62 -3.32 -33.90
CA ARG A 735 -21.76 -4.53 -33.09
C ARG A 735 -22.46 -5.61 -33.90
N ALA A 736 -22.15 -6.89 -33.66
CA ALA A 736 -22.90 -8.01 -34.22
C ALA A 736 -24.30 -8.11 -33.60
N ARG A 737 -25.19 -7.20 -33.98
CA ARG A 737 -26.55 -7.11 -33.46
C ARG A 737 -27.55 -6.97 -34.59
N THR A 738 -28.61 -7.77 -34.53
CA THR A 738 -29.75 -7.69 -35.44
C THR A 738 -30.67 -6.52 -35.09
N ALA A 739 -31.65 -6.23 -35.95
CA ALA A 739 -32.65 -5.19 -35.69
C ALA A 739 -33.44 -5.40 -34.37
N ASN A 740 -33.54 -6.64 -33.90
CA ASN A 740 -34.19 -7.00 -32.63
C ASN A 740 -33.21 -6.98 -31.44
N ASN A 741 -32.04 -6.37 -31.59
CA ASN A 741 -30.98 -6.28 -30.58
C ASN A 741 -30.47 -7.64 -30.08
N LYS A 742 -30.60 -8.69 -30.90
CA LYS A 742 -30.03 -10.03 -30.64
C LYS A 742 -28.64 -10.14 -31.24
N ALA A 743 -27.76 -10.93 -30.62
CA ALA A 743 -26.44 -11.21 -31.17
C ALA A 743 -26.58 -11.91 -32.54
N GLY A 744 -25.88 -11.41 -33.56
CA GLY A 744 -25.76 -12.03 -34.87
C GLY A 744 -26.11 -11.16 -36.06
N THR A 745 -26.30 -11.83 -37.20
CA THR A 745 -26.60 -11.26 -38.52
C THR A 745 -28.06 -11.52 -38.92
N PRO A 746 -28.65 -10.72 -39.83
CA PRO A 746 -28.09 -9.50 -40.44
C PRO A 746 -27.85 -8.40 -39.40
N VAL A 747 -26.66 -7.82 -39.41
CA VAL A 747 -26.29 -6.68 -38.57
C VAL A 747 -27.12 -5.47 -38.98
N THR A 748 -27.77 -4.83 -38.02
CA THR A 748 -28.60 -3.65 -38.27
C THR A 748 -27.74 -2.44 -38.63
N SER A 749 -28.23 -1.61 -39.56
CA SER A 749 -27.65 -0.31 -39.90
C SER A 749 -27.79 0.73 -38.78
N LYS A 750 -28.75 0.56 -37.85
CA LYS A 750 -28.95 1.44 -36.71
C LYS A 750 -28.00 1.09 -35.55
N GLN A 751 -26.74 1.44 -35.70
CA GLN A 751 -25.70 1.31 -34.68
C GLN A 751 -25.35 2.68 -34.12
N HIS A 752 -24.90 2.72 -32.87
CA HIS A 752 -24.42 3.96 -32.24
C HIS A 752 -25.41 5.13 -32.24
N VAL A 753 -26.69 4.80 -32.12
CA VAL A 753 -27.79 5.78 -32.02
C VAL A 753 -28.39 5.70 -30.63
N THR A 754 -28.34 6.80 -29.89
CA THR A 754 -29.06 6.95 -28.62
C THR A 754 -30.40 7.65 -28.85
N ALA A 755 -31.36 7.39 -27.97
CA ALA A 755 -32.65 8.07 -27.94
C ALA A 755 -33.06 8.26 -26.48
N GLN A 756 -33.91 9.25 -26.20
CA GLN A 756 -34.40 9.44 -24.85
C GLN A 756 -35.12 8.18 -24.35
N ASN A 757 -34.79 7.76 -23.12
CA ASN A 757 -35.42 6.62 -22.48
C ASN A 757 -36.54 7.08 -21.51
N SER A 758 -37.36 6.14 -21.02
CA SER A 758 -38.46 6.43 -20.10
C SER A 758 -38.03 7.04 -18.76
N ASN A 759 -36.74 6.92 -18.42
CA ASN A 759 -36.15 7.43 -17.18
C ASN A 759 -35.46 8.79 -17.37
N ASN A 760 -35.60 9.41 -18.55
CA ASN A 760 -34.91 10.65 -18.93
C ASN A 760 -33.38 10.60 -18.75
N GLY A 761 -32.79 9.43 -18.99
CA GLY A 761 -31.38 9.18 -18.71
C GLY A 761 -30.40 9.85 -19.67
N PHE A 762 -30.80 10.09 -20.92
CA PHE A 762 -29.96 10.79 -21.89
C PHE A 762 -30.33 12.27 -21.92
N ARG A 763 -29.39 13.13 -21.52
CA ARG A 763 -29.58 14.60 -21.61
C ARG A 763 -29.65 15.07 -23.06
N PHE A 764 -28.79 14.52 -23.90
CA PHE A 764 -28.78 14.70 -25.35
C PHE A 764 -28.63 13.33 -26.00
N PHE A 765 -29.19 13.17 -27.20
CA PHE A 765 -29.26 11.89 -27.89
C PHE A 765 -29.28 12.10 -29.40
N GLY A 766 -28.78 11.12 -30.14
CA GLY A 766 -28.57 11.24 -31.58
C GLY A 766 -27.72 10.12 -32.14
N ASP A 767 -27.21 10.33 -33.36
CA ASP A 767 -26.38 9.36 -34.08
C ASP A 767 -24.89 9.76 -33.98
N TYR A 768 -24.11 8.95 -33.26
CA TYR A 768 -22.69 9.19 -33.04
C TYR A 768 -21.89 8.98 -34.32
N THR A 769 -22.29 8.02 -35.16
CA THR A 769 -21.65 7.78 -36.44
C THR A 769 -21.90 8.93 -37.39
N ALA A 770 -23.13 9.49 -37.43
CA ALA A 770 -23.43 10.71 -38.18
C ALA A 770 -22.59 11.90 -37.69
N THR A 771 -22.41 12.04 -36.38
CA THR A 771 -21.56 13.09 -35.78
C THR A 771 -20.12 13.00 -36.27
N VAL A 772 -19.54 11.79 -36.37
CA VAL A 772 -18.21 11.58 -36.95
C VAL A 772 -18.17 12.02 -38.42
N ARG A 773 -19.18 11.66 -39.22
CA ARG A 773 -19.26 12.08 -40.64
C ARG A 773 -19.34 13.60 -40.79
N GLN A 774 -20.22 14.23 -40.02
CA GLN A 774 -20.41 15.69 -40.00
C GLN A 774 -19.13 16.41 -39.57
N THR A 775 -18.43 15.89 -38.55
CA THR A 775 -17.16 16.48 -38.09
C THR A 775 -16.09 16.40 -39.18
N ALA A 776 -15.98 15.27 -39.87
CA ALA A 776 -15.04 15.10 -40.97
C ALA A 776 -15.34 16.04 -42.14
N GLU A 777 -16.62 16.16 -42.53
CA GLU A 777 -17.08 17.07 -43.58
C GLU A 777 -16.82 18.54 -43.21
N ALA A 778 -17.23 18.97 -42.01
CA ALA A 778 -17.05 20.34 -41.53
C ALA A 778 -15.58 20.78 -41.47
N ASN A 779 -14.67 19.83 -41.24
CA ASN A 779 -13.22 20.09 -41.17
C ASN A 779 -12.47 19.70 -42.45
N ASN A 780 -13.17 19.25 -43.50
CA ASN A 780 -12.59 18.79 -44.77
C ASN A 780 -11.49 17.72 -44.58
N VAL A 781 -11.76 16.73 -43.72
CA VAL A 781 -10.86 15.62 -43.38
C VAL A 781 -11.31 14.34 -44.10
N PRO A 782 -10.39 13.52 -44.66
CA PRO A 782 -10.74 12.22 -45.22
C PRO A 782 -11.47 11.33 -44.20
N LEU A 783 -12.56 10.69 -44.63
CA LEU A 783 -13.39 9.83 -43.80
C LEU A 783 -13.44 8.41 -44.37
N LEU A 784 -13.07 7.39 -43.61
CA LEU A 784 -13.36 5.99 -43.94
C LEU A 784 -14.66 5.57 -43.24
N ASP A 785 -15.73 5.31 -43.99
CA ASP A 785 -17.04 4.88 -43.45
C ASP A 785 -17.04 3.38 -43.11
N MET A 786 -16.21 3.01 -42.14
CA MET A 786 -16.01 1.64 -41.70
C MET A 786 -17.27 0.98 -41.14
N GLN A 787 -18.23 1.74 -40.59
CA GLN A 787 -19.49 1.16 -40.11
C GLN A 787 -20.22 0.50 -41.27
N THR A 788 -20.44 1.25 -42.34
CA THR A 788 -21.14 0.77 -43.53
C THR A 788 -20.38 -0.41 -44.15
N ARG A 789 -19.06 -0.30 -44.32
CA ARG A 789 -18.25 -1.37 -44.93
C ARG A 789 -18.26 -2.67 -44.14
N VAL A 790 -18.19 -2.60 -42.81
CA VAL A 790 -18.18 -3.80 -41.98
C VAL A 790 -19.59 -4.42 -41.89
N ILE A 791 -20.66 -3.63 -41.90
CA ILE A 791 -22.03 -4.15 -42.00
C ILE A 791 -22.24 -4.88 -43.32
N ASP A 792 -21.84 -4.28 -44.44
CA ASP A 792 -21.92 -4.90 -45.76
C ASP A 792 -21.18 -6.23 -45.77
N MET A 793 -19.92 -6.23 -45.33
CA MET A 793 -19.09 -7.45 -45.24
C MET A 793 -19.72 -8.51 -44.32
N ALA A 794 -20.27 -8.14 -43.16
CA ALA A 794 -20.84 -9.08 -42.20
C ALA A 794 -22.16 -9.70 -42.68
N ASN A 795 -22.90 -8.99 -43.53
CA ASN A 795 -24.18 -9.42 -44.08
C ASN A 795 -24.05 -10.19 -45.41
N GLU A 796 -22.85 -10.27 -45.99
CA GLU A 796 -22.55 -11.12 -47.15
C GLU A 796 -22.65 -12.61 -46.78
N SER A 797 -23.52 -13.34 -47.49
CA SER A 797 -23.81 -14.76 -47.23
C SER A 797 -22.62 -15.71 -47.40
N SER A 798 -21.56 -15.28 -48.10
CA SER A 798 -20.36 -16.07 -48.39
C SER A 798 -19.34 -16.13 -47.25
N ARG A 799 -19.49 -15.32 -46.19
CA ARG A 799 -18.52 -15.17 -45.10
C ARG A 799 -18.73 -16.14 -43.92
N GLY A 800 -19.80 -16.93 -43.93
CA GLY A 800 -20.12 -17.89 -42.86
C GLY A 800 -20.75 -17.22 -41.63
N GLU A 801 -20.59 -17.85 -40.46
CA GLU A 801 -21.18 -17.36 -39.21
C GLU A 801 -20.49 -16.08 -38.69
N TRP A 802 -21.25 -15.15 -38.11
CA TRP A 802 -20.74 -13.88 -37.58
C TRP A 802 -19.71 -14.08 -36.45
N GLN A 803 -19.76 -15.22 -35.77
CA GLN A 803 -18.79 -15.68 -34.77
C GLN A 803 -17.37 -15.87 -35.35
N ASN A 804 -17.20 -15.91 -36.68
CA ASN A 804 -15.88 -15.91 -37.30
C ASN A 804 -15.21 -14.52 -37.28
N ILE A 805 -16.01 -13.46 -37.13
CA ILE A 805 -15.54 -12.08 -37.10
C ILE A 805 -15.45 -11.57 -35.67
N TRP A 806 -16.56 -11.66 -34.93
CA TRP A 806 -16.61 -11.24 -33.52
C TRP A 806 -16.14 -12.35 -32.58
N LEU A 807 -15.77 -11.97 -31.36
CA LEU A 807 -15.16 -12.87 -30.40
C LEU A 807 -16.22 -13.82 -29.79
N ALA A 808 -16.20 -15.06 -30.28
CA ALA A 808 -17.05 -16.16 -29.82
C ALA A 808 -16.29 -17.48 -29.99
N VAL A 809 -15.45 -17.83 -29.01
CA VAL A 809 -14.49 -18.93 -29.12
C VAL A 809 -14.81 -20.10 -28.20
N ASP A 810 -14.38 -21.30 -28.57
CA ASP A 810 -14.53 -22.50 -27.75
C ASP A 810 -13.60 -22.42 -26.52
N PRO A 811 -14.13 -22.40 -25.28
CA PRO A 811 -13.31 -22.41 -24.07
C PRO A 811 -12.38 -23.62 -23.94
N LYS A 812 -12.67 -24.74 -24.62
CA LYS A 812 -11.76 -25.89 -24.66
C LYS A 812 -10.46 -25.59 -25.41
N GLN A 813 -10.53 -24.75 -26.44
CA GLN A 813 -9.37 -24.31 -27.19
C GLN A 813 -8.70 -23.09 -26.53
N TYR A 814 -9.50 -22.20 -25.94
CA TYR A 814 -9.02 -20.97 -25.30
C TYR A 814 -9.52 -20.88 -23.85
N PRO A 815 -8.82 -21.52 -22.89
CA PRO A 815 -9.28 -21.65 -21.50
C PRO A 815 -9.54 -20.32 -20.77
N TYR A 816 -8.89 -19.22 -21.19
CA TYR A 816 -9.15 -17.88 -20.66
C TYR A 816 -10.66 -17.53 -20.67
N TYR A 817 -11.39 -18.00 -21.68
CA TYR A 817 -12.80 -17.68 -21.92
C TYR A 817 -13.79 -18.59 -21.17
N GLN A 818 -13.32 -19.55 -20.37
CA GLN A 818 -14.20 -20.42 -19.61
C GLN A 818 -15.05 -19.61 -18.62
N GLY A 819 -16.38 -19.63 -18.80
CA GLY A 819 -17.33 -18.86 -17.99
C GLY A 819 -17.30 -17.33 -18.23
N LYS A 820 -16.54 -16.84 -19.22
CA LYS A 820 -16.37 -15.41 -19.50
C LYS A 820 -17.04 -14.98 -20.80
N THR A 821 -17.27 -13.68 -20.94
CA THR A 821 -17.69 -13.08 -22.20
C THR A 821 -16.60 -13.27 -23.27
N GLY A 822 -17.01 -13.59 -24.49
CA GLY A 822 -16.15 -13.95 -25.61
C GLY A 822 -16.14 -15.45 -25.90
N SER A 823 -16.76 -16.28 -25.05
CA SER A 823 -17.01 -17.69 -25.36
C SER A 823 -18.17 -17.87 -26.33
N ILE A 824 -18.28 -19.05 -26.95
CA ILE A 824 -19.44 -19.42 -27.79
C ILE A 824 -20.77 -19.31 -27.01
N ASP A 825 -20.79 -19.66 -25.72
CA ASP A 825 -22.01 -19.60 -24.89
C ASP A 825 -22.36 -18.16 -24.45
N LYS A 826 -21.36 -17.28 -24.38
CA LYS A 826 -21.53 -15.86 -24.03
C LYS A 826 -20.73 -14.96 -24.98
N PRO A 827 -21.14 -14.85 -26.25
CA PRO A 827 -20.38 -14.12 -27.26
C PRO A 827 -20.16 -12.65 -26.93
N ASP A 828 -19.01 -12.11 -27.32
CA ASP A 828 -18.73 -10.68 -27.32
C ASP A 828 -19.05 -10.11 -28.70
N VAL A 829 -20.15 -9.35 -28.81
CA VAL A 829 -20.61 -8.75 -30.06
C VAL A 829 -19.91 -7.44 -30.41
N THR A 830 -18.89 -7.03 -29.66
CA THR A 830 -18.15 -5.76 -29.86
C THR A 830 -16.71 -6.02 -30.28
N HIS A 831 -16.02 -6.94 -29.60
CA HIS A 831 -14.61 -7.23 -29.89
C HIS A 831 -14.46 -8.35 -30.90
N PHE A 832 -13.31 -8.37 -31.57
CA PHE A 832 -13.01 -9.32 -32.63
C PHE A 832 -12.07 -10.41 -32.14
N GLN A 833 -12.20 -11.58 -32.76
CA GLN A 833 -11.12 -12.55 -32.81
C GLN A 833 -10.15 -12.19 -33.94
N LYS A 834 -8.96 -12.81 -33.95
CA LYS A 834 -7.90 -12.59 -34.95
C LYS A 834 -8.42 -12.45 -36.39
N GLN A 835 -9.21 -13.42 -36.86
CA GLN A 835 -9.73 -13.43 -38.23
C GLN A 835 -10.59 -12.19 -38.55
N GLY A 836 -11.45 -11.77 -37.63
CA GLY A 836 -12.26 -10.57 -37.80
C GLY A 836 -11.43 -9.29 -37.80
N ALA A 837 -10.46 -9.20 -36.88
CA ALA A 837 -9.54 -8.07 -36.83
C ALA A 837 -8.72 -7.92 -38.12
N GLU A 838 -8.24 -9.04 -38.68
CA GLU A 838 -7.53 -9.08 -39.97
C GLU A 838 -8.43 -8.65 -41.13
N ALA A 839 -9.69 -9.14 -41.18
CA ALA A 839 -10.65 -8.76 -42.20
C ALA A 839 -10.98 -7.26 -42.18
N ILE A 840 -11.11 -6.67 -40.99
CA ILE A 840 -11.36 -5.23 -40.84
C ILE A 840 -10.11 -4.43 -41.23
N ALA A 841 -8.91 -4.89 -40.87
CA ALA A 841 -7.66 -4.27 -41.30
C ALA A 841 -7.52 -4.28 -42.84
N ASP A 842 -7.94 -5.35 -43.51
CA ASP A 842 -7.98 -5.43 -44.98
C ASP A 842 -9.02 -4.48 -45.60
N LEU A 843 -10.17 -4.30 -44.95
CA LEU A 843 -11.15 -3.29 -45.37
C LEU A 843 -10.60 -1.87 -45.22
N VAL A 844 -9.94 -1.54 -44.11
CA VAL A 844 -9.29 -0.23 -43.92
C VAL A 844 -8.28 0.01 -45.04
N LEU A 845 -7.44 -0.97 -45.35
CA LEU A 845 -6.48 -0.91 -46.44
C LEU A 845 -7.15 -0.68 -47.80
N LYS A 846 -8.28 -1.36 -48.07
CA LYS A 846 -9.06 -1.19 -49.29
C LYS A 846 -9.63 0.23 -49.40
N GLU A 847 -10.17 0.78 -48.32
CA GLU A 847 -10.72 2.15 -48.33
C GLU A 847 -9.62 3.21 -48.50
N ILE A 848 -8.44 3.03 -47.89
CA ILE A 848 -7.28 3.91 -48.11
C ILE A 848 -6.92 3.95 -49.60
N LYS A 849 -6.86 2.79 -50.26
CA LYS A 849 -6.54 2.67 -51.69
C LYS A 849 -7.61 3.27 -52.60
N ALA A 850 -8.87 3.24 -52.17
CA ALA A 850 -10.00 3.77 -52.94
C ALA A 850 -10.11 5.30 -52.88
N GLN A 851 -9.58 5.93 -51.83
CA GLN A 851 -9.69 7.38 -51.63
C GLN A 851 -8.56 8.17 -52.27
N LYS A 852 -8.91 9.04 -53.23
CA LYS A 852 -7.93 9.90 -53.93
C LYS A 852 -7.16 10.83 -52.96
N SER A 853 -7.82 11.33 -51.92
CA SER A 853 -7.21 12.17 -50.88
C SER A 853 -6.14 11.45 -50.06
N LEU A 854 -6.15 10.11 -50.05
CA LEU A 854 -5.16 9.27 -49.37
C LEU A 854 -4.17 8.61 -50.34
N SER A 855 -4.11 9.06 -51.60
CA SER A 855 -3.20 8.51 -52.62
C SER A 855 -1.73 8.49 -52.17
N LYS A 856 -1.27 9.53 -51.46
CA LYS A 856 0.10 9.57 -50.90
C LYS A 856 0.32 8.47 -49.87
N LEU A 857 -0.64 8.26 -48.95
CA LEU A 857 -0.57 7.16 -47.99
C LEU A 857 -0.62 5.80 -48.70
N SER A 858 -1.50 5.66 -49.70
CA SER A 858 -1.62 4.44 -50.50
C SER A 858 -0.32 4.09 -51.22
N GLN A 859 0.45 5.09 -51.68
CA GLN A 859 1.76 4.88 -52.30
C GLN A 859 2.80 4.39 -51.28
N VAL A 860 2.82 5.01 -50.09
CA VAL A 860 3.72 4.59 -49.00
C VAL A 860 3.42 3.16 -48.55
N ILE A 861 2.14 2.79 -48.47
CA ILE A 861 1.70 1.43 -48.12
C ILE A 861 2.03 0.38 -49.19
N ALA A 862 2.19 0.78 -50.46
CA ALA A 862 2.45 -0.12 -51.57
C ALA A 862 3.95 -0.41 -51.79
N GLN A 863 4.83 0.39 -51.16
CA GLN A 863 6.28 0.20 -51.12
C GLN A 863 6.63 -0.76 -49.98
#